data_AF-A0A0D1DTA4-F1
#
_entry.id   AF-A0A0D1DTA4-F1
#
_cell.length_a   1.000
_cell.length_b   1.000
_cell.length_c   1.000
_cell.angle_alpha   90.00
_cell.angle_beta   90.00
_cell.angle_gamma   90.00
#
_symmetry.space_group_name_H-M   'P 1'
#
loop_
_entity.id
_entity.type
_entity.pdbx_description
1 polymer ?
#
loop_
_entity_poly.entity_id
_entity_poly.type
_entity_poly.pdbx_seq_one_letter_code
_entity_poly.pdbx_strand_id
1 'polypeptide(L)'
;MSSVSSMAWLRRVCLDDYGYNFALPALTIVSAVLSEAVIRRVSFTEIDFQTYLGQAALYLDGERDYSNLDPPGGSGPCVYPAAHIYLYSFFHWLTHAGGNILPAQHVFAATLTANNLLVAMLYRQAGMPPLAVLPLILSKRIYSIFLLRMFNDPIAVLFVYLALFAATNSRWKLSALLFSFGLGIKMNVLLFLPGFAAAAFVYTGIRGAISYIAVVIVVQALLSAPFTLHDPHAYLTRAFDFSRSFLHVWTVNWRFVPEDTFLSQHFACGLLSLHIVLLTLFGLFRWTGIASHGPKWILQNLSARSHKLVQSEKTALMCCAFTSNTIGILCSRSLHYQFYSWYFHQVPLLLWLSQLPNIVKLILPVVLEWCWNVFPSTDTSSLLLLACHVVLVLGCFTMPGLVTAKRPLSSIAQDDDGAEVEALLLTDDLRLSKPSEPDSKTASTSNDPADVREEALLRLAQARKAKAAKEAKLRDAFRRRIATRRRVLALLGKLLLLLRPILVLASIVLILVLPHPQSPVSKGTYVDENALQPGQARVYWDYFDVTYADMLSEKVSFLKDASSAERADFVFRELQSYGLEVNRQHYKYDSIPLHHGSALSGINVYARSATPRIDGREAIILTASWRSRWQGADDPFPPAENLDETVSIDQRGRINVRGVASILALARYLTTQAHLSKDLIFVISDGHLEGIHAWSSAYFGSKSEGLQVDPVSAGGSQVWNAISIDYPSDSFSSLEVQYEGFDGQLPNMDVVNTIVRIADTVTGGMPLTFGLRSAPLHLKEPVQRLAQKWGIRLRSDVEYELGNYENGVRAALRQVGFGVTGRASGPHGFFQRHHVDAITLYAVPATGPYGFFHMGRLVESFVRSMSNLLERLHHSQFFYLLLNPRRFVPIGTAILVPLLLSISLTISGLALWFAEEKVSKQEREAIFSGLDPSAGDDGDMQPETPTMSWYRNQIVQNHFTAVEGEDAADRKTNEYGVALRESMRPIATTLACVGLTVLAGVGVLLRNDLLFAEMSGGLTKRGKQLGAARVVIMLLPIAGAVLLRSRCGIKRAHRIGSLLIAFAYLQAGMLVAVLSVLNFALAAFLALLTYSALRIASGRPSSSPLTEAVPAHSWVNFIRGLAVMVFSPVFWAALLLQFLRRETLQHEVSALVLHWKLYNAATVPILCVAYLPIVLQAQLGAFLRV
;
A
#
# COMPACT_ATOMS: atom_id res chain seq x y z
N MET A 1 26.63 -32.10 -4.34
CA MET A 1 26.44 -30.68 -4.69
C MET A 1 25.75 -30.01 -3.51
N SER A 2 26.54 -29.26 -2.74
CA SER A 2 26.28 -28.83 -1.36
C SER A 2 25.32 -27.64 -1.28
N SER A 3 24.42 -27.70 -0.31
CA SER A 3 23.37 -26.72 -0.04
C SER A 3 23.95 -25.36 0.35
N VAL A 4 24.08 -24.45 -0.62
CA VAL A 4 24.22 -23.02 -0.34
C VAL A 4 22.98 -22.60 0.43
N SER A 5 23.13 -22.14 1.68
CA SER A 5 22.04 -21.54 2.47
C SER A 5 21.28 -20.58 1.57
N SER A 6 19.95 -20.72 1.47
CA SER A 6 19.12 -19.89 0.57
C SER A 6 19.37 -18.40 0.78
N MET A 7 19.76 -17.98 1.99
CA MET A 7 20.15 -16.61 2.32
C MET A 7 21.50 -16.18 1.73
N ALA A 8 22.48 -17.08 1.67
CA ALA A 8 23.77 -16.84 1.04
C ALA A 8 23.65 -16.82 -0.50
N TRP A 9 22.80 -17.69 -1.06
CA TRP A 9 22.45 -17.64 -2.48
C TRP A 9 21.71 -16.33 -2.80
N LEU A 10 20.71 -15.94 -2.00
CA LEU A 10 19.99 -14.67 -2.16
C LEU A 10 20.92 -13.46 -2.03
N ARG A 11 21.83 -13.44 -1.06
CA ARG A 11 22.83 -12.38 -0.92
C ARG A 11 23.72 -12.29 -2.16
N ARG A 12 24.20 -13.43 -2.66
CA ARG A 12 25.05 -13.52 -3.86
C ARG A 12 24.30 -13.10 -5.13
N VAL A 13 23.01 -13.40 -5.22
CA VAL A 13 22.15 -13.00 -6.35
C VAL A 13 21.74 -11.53 -6.26
N CYS A 14 21.56 -10.96 -5.06
CA CYS A 14 21.07 -9.59 -4.92
C CYS A 14 22.19 -8.54 -4.86
N LEU A 15 23.36 -8.89 -4.33
CA LEU A 15 24.42 -7.93 -4.00
C LEU A 15 25.74 -8.15 -4.77
N ASP A 16 26.04 -9.37 -5.21
CA ASP A 16 27.29 -9.65 -5.92
C ASP A 16 27.10 -9.56 -7.44
N ASP A 17 28.19 -9.31 -8.18
CA ASP A 17 28.17 -9.19 -9.66
C ASP A 17 27.56 -10.43 -10.35
N TYR A 18 27.71 -11.61 -9.75
CA TYR A 18 27.10 -12.86 -10.21
C TYR A 18 25.58 -12.74 -10.41
N GLY A 19 24.90 -11.94 -9.59
CA GLY A 19 23.47 -11.70 -9.68
C GLY A 19 23.02 -11.02 -10.97
N TYR A 20 23.89 -10.27 -11.65
CA TYR A 20 23.57 -9.66 -12.94
C TYR A 20 23.27 -10.70 -14.03
N ASN A 21 23.82 -11.91 -13.92
CA ASN A 21 23.49 -13.00 -14.85
C ASN A 21 22.00 -13.39 -14.78
N PHE A 22 21.33 -13.15 -13.66
CA PHE A 22 19.89 -13.34 -13.50
C PHE A 22 19.12 -12.03 -13.67
N ALA A 23 19.65 -10.92 -13.14
CA ALA A 23 18.97 -9.64 -13.16
C ALA A 23 18.82 -9.08 -14.59
N LEU A 24 19.79 -9.27 -15.50
CA LEU A 24 19.69 -8.77 -16.87
C LEU A 24 18.62 -9.51 -17.69
N PRO A 25 18.58 -10.86 -17.75
CA PRO A 25 17.47 -11.56 -18.41
C PRO A 25 16.12 -11.27 -17.76
N ALA A 26 16.05 -11.24 -16.42
CA ALA A 26 14.82 -10.94 -15.70
C ALA A 26 14.31 -9.52 -16.01
N LEU A 27 15.20 -8.53 -16.06
CA LEU A 27 14.87 -7.16 -16.44
C LEU A 27 14.27 -7.11 -17.85
N THR A 28 14.89 -7.80 -18.82
CA THR A 28 14.39 -7.86 -20.20
C THR A 28 13.00 -8.48 -20.27
N ILE A 29 12.79 -9.63 -19.62
CA ILE A 29 11.50 -10.33 -19.61
C ILE A 29 10.43 -9.47 -18.93
N VAL A 30 10.70 -8.95 -17.73
CA VAL A 30 9.73 -8.15 -16.97
C VAL A 30 9.42 -6.84 -17.69
N SER A 31 10.43 -6.17 -18.24
CA SER A 31 10.25 -4.94 -19.04
C SER A 31 9.35 -5.21 -20.26
N ALA A 32 9.57 -6.31 -20.99
CA ALA A 32 8.75 -6.68 -22.14
C ALA A 32 7.31 -7.03 -21.73
N VAL A 33 7.12 -7.86 -20.69
CA VAL A 33 5.79 -8.26 -20.20
C VAL A 33 4.99 -7.06 -19.70
N LEU A 34 5.62 -6.17 -18.91
CA LEU A 34 4.97 -4.96 -18.43
C LEU A 34 4.64 -4.01 -19.59
N SER A 35 5.55 -3.86 -20.57
CA SER A 35 5.29 -3.02 -21.74
C SER A 35 4.09 -3.53 -22.54
N GLU A 36 4.02 -4.84 -22.78
CA GLU A 36 2.89 -5.47 -23.46
C GLU A 36 1.58 -5.32 -22.67
N ALA A 37 1.64 -5.50 -21.35
CA ALA A 37 0.49 -5.31 -20.49
C ALA A 37 -0.03 -3.86 -20.53
N VAL A 38 0.86 -2.87 -20.58
CA VAL A 38 0.48 -1.45 -20.71
C VAL A 38 -0.13 -1.18 -22.09
N ILE A 39 0.50 -1.63 -23.17
CA ILE A 39 0.00 -1.44 -24.54
C ILE A 39 -1.40 -2.02 -24.71
N ARG A 40 -1.68 -3.19 -24.13
CA ARG A 40 -3.00 -3.85 -24.23
C ARG A 40 -4.08 -3.27 -23.31
N ARG A 41 -3.71 -2.72 -22.16
CA ARG A 41 -4.67 -2.34 -21.10
C ARG A 41 -4.88 -0.84 -20.96
N VAL A 42 -4.00 -0.02 -21.52
CA VAL A 42 -4.07 1.44 -21.40
C VAL A 42 -4.15 2.04 -22.79
N SER A 43 -5.14 2.89 -23.01
CA SER A 43 -5.32 3.59 -24.29
C SER A 43 -4.12 4.49 -24.59
N PHE A 44 -3.76 4.53 -25.86
CA PHE A 44 -2.75 5.45 -26.38
C PHE A 44 -3.23 6.91 -26.20
N THR A 45 -2.33 7.79 -25.77
CA THR A 45 -2.63 9.21 -25.48
C THR A 45 -1.76 10.11 -26.33
N GLU A 46 -2.32 10.57 -27.45
CA GLU A 46 -1.63 11.42 -28.40
C GLU A 46 -1.30 12.81 -27.83
N ILE A 47 -0.10 13.31 -28.10
CA ILE A 47 0.32 14.68 -27.75
C ILE A 47 1.08 15.29 -28.93
N ASP A 48 2.25 14.73 -29.28
CA ASP A 48 3.12 15.29 -30.31
C ASP A 48 3.51 14.29 -31.41
N PHE A 49 3.19 13.00 -31.25
CA PHE A 49 3.62 11.96 -32.18
C PHE A 49 3.05 12.18 -33.59
N GLN A 50 1.77 12.54 -33.70
CA GLN A 50 1.15 12.89 -34.99
C GLN A 50 1.76 14.16 -35.59
N THR A 51 2.08 15.17 -34.78
CA THR A 51 2.81 16.36 -35.24
C THR A 51 4.18 15.97 -35.81
N TYR A 52 4.90 15.05 -35.15
CA TYR A 52 6.19 14.57 -35.65
C TYR A 52 6.06 13.81 -36.97
N LEU A 53 5.00 13.00 -37.13
CA LEU A 53 4.70 12.35 -38.40
C LEU A 53 4.36 13.35 -39.50
N GLY A 54 3.58 14.40 -39.19
CA GLY A 54 3.24 15.47 -40.13
C GLY A 54 4.45 16.29 -40.56
N GLN A 55 5.36 16.61 -39.64
CA GLN A 55 6.64 17.27 -39.96
C GLN A 55 7.49 16.40 -40.89
N ALA A 56 7.52 15.09 -40.64
CA ALA A 56 8.22 14.14 -41.50
C ALA A 56 7.56 13.97 -42.87
N ALA A 57 6.23 14.06 -42.96
CA ALA A 57 5.49 14.01 -44.22
C ALA A 57 5.85 15.19 -45.13
N LEU A 58 5.87 16.42 -44.61
CA LEU A 58 6.28 17.61 -45.36
C LEU A 58 7.70 17.47 -45.93
N TYR A 59 8.62 16.91 -45.14
CA TYR A 59 9.97 16.61 -45.62
C TYR A 59 9.98 15.54 -46.73
N LEU A 60 9.19 14.46 -46.60
CA LEU A 60 9.07 13.42 -47.62
C LEU A 60 8.45 13.96 -48.92
N ASP A 61 7.56 14.95 -48.83
CA ASP A 61 6.94 15.64 -49.96
C ASP A 61 7.88 16.65 -50.66
N GLY A 62 9.09 16.85 -50.11
CA GLY A 62 10.15 17.64 -50.74
C GLY A 62 10.49 18.95 -50.04
N GLU A 63 9.85 19.30 -48.92
CA GLU A 63 10.16 20.52 -48.17
C GLU A 63 11.56 20.46 -47.55
N ARG A 64 12.34 21.53 -47.73
CA ARG A 64 13.73 21.67 -47.25
C ARG A 64 13.96 22.99 -46.50
N ASP A 65 13.03 23.94 -46.53
CA ASP A 65 13.02 25.09 -45.64
C ASP A 65 12.49 24.67 -44.27
N TYR A 66 13.36 24.76 -43.26
CA TYR A 66 13.02 24.40 -41.88
C TYR A 66 11.90 25.25 -41.28
N SER A 67 11.69 26.48 -41.80
CA SER A 67 10.63 27.37 -41.36
C SER A 67 9.24 26.89 -41.76
N ASN A 68 9.15 26.06 -42.80
CA ASN A 68 7.89 25.55 -43.36
C ASN A 68 7.54 24.15 -42.87
N LEU A 69 8.39 23.53 -42.04
CA LEU A 69 8.12 22.23 -41.40
C LEU A 69 7.14 22.38 -40.22
N ASP A 70 5.94 22.87 -40.52
CA ASP A 70 4.85 23.11 -39.57
C ASP A 70 3.53 22.56 -40.14
N PRO A 71 3.12 21.33 -39.77
CA PRO A 71 1.94 20.70 -40.34
C PRO A 71 0.64 21.37 -39.86
N PRO A 72 -0.35 21.58 -40.73
CA PRO A 72 -1.62 22.19 -40.36
C PRO A 72 -2.37 21.34 -39.32
N GLY A 73 -2.78 21.96 -38.21
CA GLY A 73 -3.45 21.27 -37.11
C GLY A 73 -2.51 20.53 -36.14
N GLY A 74 -1.18 20.62 -36.33
CA GLY A 74 -0.17 20.09 -35.41
C GLY A 74 0.08 20.96 -34.17
N SER A 75 0.91 20.47 -33.25
CA SER A 75 1.31 21.16 -32.02
C SER A 75 2.36 22.28 -32.23
N GLY A 76 2.76 22.53 -33.48
CA GLY A 76 3.61 23.65 -33.90
C GLY A 76 4.81 23.25 -34.78
N PRO A 77 5.67 24.22 -35.12
CA PRO A 77 6.76 24.04 -36.08
C PRO A 77 7.85 23.10 -35.56
N CYS A 78 8.61 22.51 -36.47
CA CYS A 78 9.76 21.69 -36.14
C CYS A 78 10.85 22.53 -35.46
N VAL A 79 11.17 22.17 -34.22
CA VAL A 79 12.23 22.80 -33.40
C VAL A 79 13.30 21.81 -32.97
N TYR A 80 13.38 20.68 -33.65
CA TYR A 80 14.32 19.62 -33.36
C TYR A 80 15.40 19.58 -34.43
N PRO A 81 16.60 19.07 -34.16
CA PRO A 81 17.63 18.95 -35.20
C PRO A 81 17.29 17.87 -36.25
N ALA A 82 18.03 17.88 -37.35
CA ALA A 82 17.67 17.18 -38.59
C ALA A 82 17.43 15.66 -38.45
N ALA A 83 18.11 14.97 -37.53
CA ALA A 83 17.92 13.53 -37.37
C ALA A 83 16.56 13.17 -36.75
N HIS A 84 15.89 14.11 -36.08
CA HIS A 84 14.48 13.97 -35.68
C HIS A 84 13.60 13.71 -36.90
N ILE A 85 13.76 14.49 -37.97
CA ILE A 85 12.97 14.33 -39.19
C ILE A 85 13.21 12.94 -39.80
N TYR A 86 14.46 12.49 -39.91
CA TYR A 86 14.77 11.16 -40.43
C TYR A 86 14.19 10.03 -39.57
N LEU A 87 14.24 10.18 -38.25
CA LEU A 87 13.66 9.23 -37.31
C LEU A 87 12.14 9.11 -37.50
N TYR A 88 11.44 10.23 -37.61
CA TYR A 88 9.98 10.20 -37.80
C TYR A 88 9.56 9.94 -39.24
N SER A 89 10.41 10.11 -40.24
CA SER A 89 10.17 9.54 -41.58
C SER A 89 10.12 8.02 -41.55
N PHE A 90 10.97 7.37 -40.73
CA PHE A 90 10.88 5.93 -40.49
C PHE A 90 9.56 5.54 -39.79
N PHE A 91 9.14 6.27 -38.76
CA PHE A 91 7.86 6.00 -38.10
C PHE A 91 6.64 6.30 -38.99
N HIS A 92 6.73 7.31 -39.86
CA HIS A 92 5.70 7.62 -40.85
C HIS A 92 5.50 6.46 -41.81
N TRP A 93 6.60 5.87 -42.31
CA TRP A 93 6.54 4.64 -43.10
C TRP A 93 5.99 3.45 -42.30
N LEU A 94 6.51 3.21 -41.09
CA LEU A 94 6.16 2.06 -40.27
C LEU A 94 4.68 2.02 -39.85
N THR A 95 4.08 3.19 -39.64
CA THR A 95 2.70 3.33 -39.15
C THR A 95 1.68 3.58 -40.26
N HIS A 96 2.10 3.59 -41.53
CA HIS A 96 1.28 4.04 -42.66
C HIS A 96 0.69 5.44 -42.41
N ALA A 97 1.57 6.43 -42.22
CA ALA A 97 1.21 7.83 -41.93
C ALA A 97 0.35 7.99 -40.66
N GLY A 98 0.57 7.15 -39.64
CA GLY A 98 -0.17 7.17 -38.38
C GLY A 98 -1.46 6.33 -38.35
N GLY A 99 -1.80 5.62 -39.43
CA GLY A 99 -2.99 4.76 -39.51
C GLY A 99 -2.96 3.51 -38.62
N ASN A 100 -1.77 3.00 -38.29
CA ASN A 100 -1.59 1.92 -37.31
C ASN A 100 -0.42 2.23 -36.36
N ILE A 101 -0.76 2.57 -35.11
CA ILE A 101 0.20 3.04 -34.11
C ILE A 101 0.89 1.87 -33.38
N LEU A 102 0.29 0.67 -33.40
CA LEU A 102 0.77 -0.49 -32.63
C LEU A 102 2.23 -0.89 -32.96
N PRO A 103 2.67 -0.95 -34.24
CA PRO A 103 4.08 -1.20 -34.56
C PRO A 103 5.04 -0.20 -33.93
N ALA A 104 4.68 1.10 -33.89
CA ALA A 104 5.49 2.12 -33.26
C ALA A 104 5.56 1.90 -31.74
N GLN A 105 4.45 1.57 -31.08
CA GLN A 105 4.44 1.27 -29.63
C GLN A 105 5.38 0.09 -29.29
N HIS A 106 5.45 -0.93 -30.14
CA HIS A 106 6.39 -2.04 -29.96
C HIS A 106 7.86 -1.63 -30.16
N VAL A 107 8.16 -0.74 -31.10
CA VAL A 107 9.51 -0.16 -31.24
C VAL A 107 9.89 0.66 -30.00
N PHE A 108 8.96 1.43 -29.44
CA PHE A 108 9.19 2.15 -28.19
C PHE A 108 9.30 1.23 -26.97
N ALA A 109 8.59 0.09 -26.94
CA ALA A 109 8.78 -0.95 -25.93
C ALA A 109 10.16 -1.61 -26.00
N ALA A 110 10.65 -1.86 -27.22
CA ALA A 110 12.01 -2.33 -27.45
C ALA A 110 13.03 -1.26 -27.00
N THR A 111 12.77 0.02 -27.30
CA THR A 111 13.61 1.15 -26.87
C THR A 111 13.67 1.28 -25.35
N LEU A 112 12.54 1.14 -24.63
CA LEU A 112 12.48 1.14 -23.17
C LEU A 112 13.33 0.01 -22.59
N THR A 113 13.17 -1.19 -23.14
CA THR A 113 13.91 -2.38 -22.71
C THR A 113 15.41 -2.23 -22.98
N ALA A 114 15.79 -1.70 -24.15
CA ALA A 114 17.18 -1.39 -24.49
C ALA A 114 17.80 -0.36 -23.55
N ASN A 115 17.08 0.72 -23.23
CA ASN A 115 17.52 1.73 -22.27
C ASN A 115 17.75 1.11 -20.88
N ASN A 116 16.78 0.34 -20.37
CA ASN A 116 16.90 -0.32 -19.07
C ASN A 116 18.08 -1.30 -19.04
N LEU A 117 18.27 -2.10 -20.08
CA LEU A 117 19.36 -3.05 -20.19
C LEU A 117 20.73 -2.35 -20.23
N LEU A 118 20.86 -1.32 -21.04
CA LEU A 118 22.10 -0.57 -21.19
C LEU A 118 22.49 0.15 -19.89
N VAL A 119 21.52 0.74 -19.20
CA VAL A 119 21.73 1.36 -17.89
C VAL A 119 22.10 0.30 -16.85
N ALA A 120 21.47 -0.87 -16.84
CA ALA A 120 21.85 -1.96 -15.95
C ALA A 120 23.29 -2.46 -16.21
N MET A 121 23.74 -2.47 -17.47
CA MET A 121 25.14 -2.76 -17.82
C MET A 121 26.09 -1.66 -17.33
N LEU A 122 25.69 -0.38 -17.40
CA LEU A 122 26.46 0.72 -16.82
C LEU A 122 26.53 0.62 -15.29
N TYR A 123 25.44 0.24 -14.62
CA TYR A 123 25.41 -0.02 -13.18
C TYR A 123 26.38 -1.14 -12.78
N ARG A 124 26.41 -2.22 -13.56
CA ARG A 124 27.39 -3.30 -13.40
C ARG A 124 28.82 -2.80 -13.54
N GLN A 125 29.10 -1.97 -14.56
CA GLN A 125 30.42 -1.35 -14.75
C GLN A 125 30.79 -0.36 -13.62
N ALA A 126 29.81 0.25 -12.96
CA ALA A 126 30.00 1.12 -11.82
C ALA A 126 30.13 0.36 -10.48
N GLY A 127 30.01 -0.97 -10.48
CA GLY A 127 30.08 -1.79 -9.26
C GLY A 127 28.84 -1.70 -8.36
N MET A 128 27.69 -1.33 -8.90
CA MET A 128 26.43 -1.33 -8.15
C MET A 128 25.91 -2.76 -7.96
N PRO A 129 25.17 -3.05 -6.88
CA PRO A 129 24.55 -4.35 -6.70
C PRO A 129 23.40 -4.57 -7.71
N PRO A 130 23.14 -5.83 -8.15
CA PRO A 130 22.02 -6.16 -9.04
C PRO A 130 20.66 -5.63 -8.58
N LEU A 131 20.43 -5.53 -7.27
CA LEU A 131 19.20 -4.97 -6.70
C LEU A 131 18.90 -3.53 -7.17
N ALA A 132 19.94 -2.76 -7.54
CA ALA A 132 19.79 -1.39 -8.03
C ALA A 132 19.08 -1.28 -9.38
N VAL A 133 18.84 -2.40 -10.07
CA VAL A 133 18.08 -2.45 -11.33
C VAL A 133 16.57 -2.34 -11.10
N LEU A 134 16.07 -2.71 -9.91
CA LEU A 134 14.62 -2.72 -9.62
C LEU A 134 13.91 -1.38 -9.88
N PRO A 135 14.45 -0.21 -9.48
CA PRO A 135 13.80 1.07 -9.74
C PRO A 135 13.51 1.32 -11.23
N LEU A 136 14.29 0.75 -12.15
CA LEU A 136 14.17 0.98 -13.60
C LEU A 136 12.84 0.48 -14.20
N ILE A 137 12.15 -0.45 -13.52
CA ILE A 137 10.87 -1.03 -13.97
C ILE A 137 9.66 -0.58 -13.14
N LEU A 138 9.86 0.28 -12.12
CA LEU A 138 8.78 0.67 -11.20
C LEU A 138 8.13 2.02 -11.52
N SER A 139 8.65 2.77 -12.50
CA SER A 139 8.15 4.12 -12.81
C SER A 139 6.97 4.11 -13.76
N LYS A 140 5.77 4.42 -13.25
CA LYS A 140 4.55 4.62 -14.06
C LYS A 140 4.78 5.66 -15.15
N ARG A 141 5.46 6.76 -14.83
CA ARG A 141 5.64 7.86 -15.77
C ARG A 141 6.53 7.48 -16.95
N ILE A 142 7.59 6.71 -16.72
CA ILE A 142 8.50 6.28 -17.78
C ILE A 142 7.79 5.37 -18.78
N TYR A 143 6.99 4.40 -18.32
CA TYR A 143 6.15 3.59 -19.22
C TYR A 143 5.20 4.46 -20.05
N SER A 144 4.62 5.49 -19.44
CA SER A 144 3.69 6.40 -20.13
C SER A 144 4.40 7.29 -21.17
N ILE A 145 5.62 7.76 -20.91
CA ILE A 145 6.42 8.55 -21.86
C ILE A 145 6.81 7.70 -23.07
N PHE A 146 7.29 6.48 -22.85
CA PHE A 146 7.76 5.62 -23.93
C PHE A 146 6.60 5.04 -24.74
N LEU A 147 5.61 4.42 -24.09
CA LEU A 147 4.63 3.56 -24.78
C LEU A 147 3.35 4.27 -25.20
N LEU A 148 2.94 5.29 -24.44
CA LEU A 148 1.63 5.94 -24.62
C LEU A 148 1.74 7.31 -25.27
N ARG A 149 2.92 7.92 -25.28
CA ARG A 149 3.18 9.25 -25.88
C ARG A 149 4.23 9.24 -26.98
N MET A 150 5.16 8.28 -26.93
CA MET A 150 6.16 8.03 -28.00
C MET A 150 6.96 9.27 -28.39
N PHE A 151 7.41 10.04 -27.38
CA PHE A 151 8.24 11.22 -27.59
C PHE A 151 9.61 10.86 -28.19
N ASN A 152 10.30 11.86 -28.75
CA ASN A 152 11.65 11.68 -29.29
C ASN A 152 12.74 11.58 -28.19
N ASP A 153 12.48 12.10 -26.99
CA ASP A 153 13.42 12.12 -25.86
C ASP A 153 13.95 10.72 -25.48
N PRO A 154 13.11 9.68 -25.29
CA PRO A 154 13.53 8.29 -25.10
C PRO A 154 14.64 7.79 -26.03
N ILE A 155 14.54 8.11 -27.32
CA ILE A 155 15.48 7.63 -28.35
C ILE A 155 16.75 8.47 -28.32
N ALA A 156 16.64 9.80 -28.15
CA ALA A 156 17.80 10.67 -27.96
C ALA A 156 18.65 10.22 -26.75
N VAL A 157 18.00 9.92 -25.62
CA VAL A 157 18.67 9.47 -24.39
C VAL A 157 19.29 8.06 -24.55
N LEU A 158 18.70 7.17 -25.36
CA LEU A 158 19.32 5.89 -25.71
C LEU A 158 20.68 6.08 -26.38
N PHE A 159 20.78 7.00 -27.34
CA PHE A 159 22.06 7.33 -27.98
C PHE A 159 23.07 7.92 -27.01
N VAL A 160 22.65 8.70 -26.00
CA VAL A 160 23.53 9.20 -24.94
C VAL A 160 24.08 8.04 -24.11
N TYR A 161 23.25 7.08 -23.70
CA TYR A 161 23.72 5.91 -22.95
C TYR A 161 24.63 5.01 -23.79
N LEU A 162 24.38 4.88 -25.09
CA LEU A 162 25.26 4.15 -26.02
C LEU A 162 26.61 4.87 -26.16
N ALA A 163 26.60 6.19 -26.26
CA ALA A 163 27.80 7.02 -26.28
C ALA A 163 28.60 6.88 -24.99
N LEU A 164 27.92 6.85 -23.83
CA LEU A 164 28.53 6.66 -22.53
C LEU A 164 29.16 5.27 -22.41
N PHE A 165 28.45 4.23 -22.83
CA PHE A 165 28.94 2.86 -22.84
C PHE A 165 30.14 2.68 -23.79
N ALA A 166 30.17 3.38 -24.92
CA ALA A 166 31.33 3.40 -25.81
C ALA A 166 32.53 4.12 -25.14
N ALA A 167 32.29 5.23 -24.44
CA ALA A 167 33.33 6.00 -23.74
C ALA A 167 33.94 5.21 -22.57
N THR A 168 33.14 4.51 -21.77
CA THR A 168 33.63 3.68 -20.65
C THR A 168 34.46 2.48 -21.13
N ASN A 169 34.30 2.09 -22.40
CA ASN A 169 35.11 1.08 -23.08
C ASN A 169 36.27 1.69 -23.91
N SER A 170 36.63 2.95 -23.66
CA SER A 170 37.71 3.70 -24.34
C SER A 170 37.53 3.86 -25.85
N ARG A 171 36.31 3.72 -26.40
CA ARG A 171 35.99 3.92 -27.82
C ARG A 171 35.48 5.33 -28.08
N TRP A 172 36.34 6.33 -27.89
CA TRP A 172 35.97 7.75 -27.90
C TRP A 172 35.39 8.26 -29.22
N LYS A 173 35.89 7.80 -30.38
CA LYS A 173 35.32 8.20 -31.68
C LYS A 173 33.90 7.66 -31.89
N LEU A 174 33.66 6.41 -31.49
CA LEU A 174 32.34 5.80 -31.53
C LEU A 174 31.39 6.50 -30.54
N SER A 175 31.91 6.86 -29.36
CA SER A 175 31.16 7.67 -28.40
C SER A 175 30.74 9.02 -29.00
N ALA A 176 31.66 9.76 -29.63
CA ALA A 176 31.36 11.03 -30.29
C ALA A 176 30.30 10.86 -31.40
N LEU A 177 30.43 9.82 -32.23
CA LEU A 177 29.47 9.50 -33.29
C LEU A 177 28.06 9.26 -32.72
N LEU A 178 27.94 8.38 -31.72
CA LEU A 178 26.65 8.05 -31.09
C LEU A 178 26.05 9.26 -30.36
N PHE A 179 26.88 10.05 -29.67
CA PHE A 179 26.47 11.29 -29.02
C PHE A 179 25.89 12.29 -30.04
N SER A 180 26.50 12.36 -31.22
CA SER A 180 26.05 13.22 -32.32
C SER A 180 24.68 12.80 -32.86
N PHE A 181 24.42 11.50 -32.99
CA PHE A 181 23.08 11.04 -33.39
C PHE A 181 22.01 11.42 -32.34
N GLY A 182 22.32 11.29 -31.04
CA GLY A 182 21.44 11.75 -29.98
C GLY A 182 21.17 13.27 -30.06
N LEU A 183 22.22 14.07 -30.23
CA LEU A 183 22.13 15.51 -30.41
C LEU A 183 21.31 15.89 -31.66
N GLY A 184 21.47 15.13 -32.74
CA GLY A 184 20.73 15.30 -33.98
C GLY A 184 19.23 15.01 -33.85
N ILE A 185 18.79 14.29 -32.81
CA ILE A 185 17.37 14.04 -32.53
C ILE A 185 16.81 15.12 -31.61
N LYS A 186 17.55 15.48 -30.55
CA LYS A 186 17.09 16.47 -29.58
C LYS A 186 18.24 17.22 -28.91
N MET A 187 18.07 18.53 -28.80
CA MET A 187 19.09 19.45 -28.29
C MET A 187 19.40 19.26 -26.78
N ASN A 188 18.51 18.63 -26.00
CA ASN A 188 18.74 18.36 -24.57
C ASN A 188 20.03 17.56 -24.30
N VAL A 189 20.50 16.80 -25.29
CA VAL A 189 21.78 16.07 -25.24
C VAL A 189 22.97 17.01 -24.99
N LEU A 190 22.87 18.29 -25.33
CA LEU A 190 23.90 19.30 -25.01
C LEU A 190 24.17 19.42 -23.51
N LEU A 191 23.20 19.11 -22.63
CA LEU A 191 23.39 19.16 -21.18
C LEU A 191 24.48 18.18 -20.68
N PHE A 192 24.77 17.13 -21.44
CA PHE A 192 25.82 16.17 -21.13
C PHE A 192 27.19 16.58 -21.71
N LEU A 193 27.22 17.48 -22.69
CA LEU A 193 28.43 17.83 -23.45
C LEU A 193 29.56 18.35 -22.57
N PRO A 194 29.36 19.25 -21.58
CA PRO A 194 30.43 19.69 -20.69
C PRO A 194 31.10 18.54 -19.95
N GLY A 195 30.30 17.60 -19.42
CA GLY A 195 30.79 16.40 -18.74
C GLY A 195 31.57 15.46 -19.65
N PHE A 196 31.06 15.20 -20.87
CA PHE A 196 31.77 14.38 -21.87
C PHE A 196 33.06 15.04 -22.36
N ALA A 197 33.05 16.35 -22.60
CA ALA A 197 34.21 17.10 -23.05
C ALA A 197 35.31 17.13 -21.98
N ALA A 198 34.94 17.35 -20.70
CA ALA A 198 35.88 17.27 -19.58
C ALA A 198 36.50 15.87 -19.45
N ALA A 199 35.68 14.81 -19.55
CA ALA A 199 36.17 13.44 -19.50
C ALA A 199 37.07 13.09 -20.70
N ALA A 200 36.70 13.49 -21.92
CA ALA A 200 37.51 13.30 -23.11
C ALA A 200 38.86 14.01 -22.97
N PHE A 201 38.89 15.26 -22.49
CA PHE A 201 40.14 15.98 -22.23
C PHE A 201 41.02 15.26 -21.20
N VAL A 202 40.44 14.82 -20.07
CA VAL A 202 41.19 14.13 -19.01
C VAL A 202 41.78 12.81 -19.51
N TYR A 203 41.04 12.00 -20.26
CA TYR A 203 41.47 10.64 -20.64
C TYR A 203 42.14 10.54 -22.01
N THR A 204 42.00 11.52 -22.89
CA THR A 204 42.57 11.50 -24.25
C THR A 204 43.44 12.70 -24.61
N GLY A 205 43.60 13.65 -23.68
CA GLY A 205 44.34 14.88 -23.88
C GLY A 205 43.66 15.85 -24.84
N ILE A 206 44.35 16.94 -25.20
CA ILE A 206 43.76 18.00 -26.04
C ILE A 206 43.44 17.51 -27.45
N ARG A 207 44.29 16.66 -28.02
CA ARG A 207 44.10 16.12 -29.38
C ARG A 207 42.86 15.23 -29.45
N GLY A 208 42.65 14.38 -28.45
CA GLY A 208 41.47 13.53 -28.41
C GLY A 208 40.19 14.32 -28.11
N ALA A 209 40.24 15.34 -27.25
CA ALA A 209 39.11 16.25 -27.03
C ALA A 209 38.72 17.03 -28.29
N ILE A 210 39.69 17.61 -29.00
CA ILE A 210 39.46 18.27 -30.30
C ILE A 210 38.89 17.27 -31.30
N SER A 211 39.45 16.06 -31.39
CA SER A 211 38.92 15.01 -32.28
C SER A 211 37.48 14.63 -31.92
N TYR A 212 37.12 14.59 -30.64
CA TYR A 212 35.76 14.30 -30.20
C TYR A 212 34.78 15.38 -30.68
N ILE A 213 35.10 16.65 -30.43
CA ILE A 213 34.29 17.80 -30.86
C ILE A 213 34.21 17.88 -32.39
N ALA A 214 35.33 17.64 -33.09
CA ALA A 214 35.37 17.65 -34.55
C ALA A 214 34.44 16.59 -35.16
N VAL A 215 34.42 15.37 -34.61
CA VAL A 215 33.46 14.34 -35.04
C VAL A 215 32.03 14.80 -34.80
N VAL A 216 31.75 15.44 -33.66
CA VAL A 216 30.40 15.95 -33.38
C VAL A 216 29.96 16.99 -34.41
N ILE A 217 30.82 17.98 -34.69
CA ILE A 217 30.52 19.03 -35.66
C ILE A 217 30.34 18.46 -37.07
N VAL A 218 31.25 17.57 -37.52
CA VAL A 218 31.17 16.96 -38.85
C VAL A 218 29.90 16.15 -39.02
N VAL A 219 29.52 15.34 -38.03
CA VAL A 219 28.30 14.53 -38.11
C VAL A 219 27.06 15.42 -38.10
N GLN A 220 27.02 16.47 -37.28
CA GLN A 220 25.90 17.43 -37.31
C GLN A 220 25.78 18.10 -38.68
N ALA A 221 26.90 18.57 -39.26
CA ALA A 221 26.91 19.21 -40.57
C ALA A 221 26.44 18.26 -41.69
N LEU A 222 26.81 16.97 -41.63
CA LEU A 222 26.35 15.96 -42.58
C LEU A 222 24.86 15.68 -42.43
N LEU A 223 24.37 15.54 -41.19
CA LEU A 223 22.94 15.29 -40.93
C LEU A 223 22.07 16.48 -41.36
N SER A 224 22.55 17.71 -41.14
CA SER A 224 21.83 18.93 -41.48
C SER A 224 21.95 19.35 -42.95
N ALA A 225 22.85 18.74 -43.72
CA ALA A 225 23.20 19.18 -45.07
C ALA A 225 21.99 19.48 -45.98
N PRO A 226 20.92 18.65 -46.04
CA PRO A 226 19.76 18.93 -46.88
C PRO A 226 19.04 20.25 -46.55
N PHE A 227 19.11 20.69 -45.29
CA PHE A 227 18.47 21.90 -44.80
C PHE A 227 19.43 23.09 -44.82
N THR A 228 20.68 22.90 -44.37
CA THR A 228 21.68 23.97 -44.31
C THR A 228 22.19 24.41 -45.68
N LEU A 229 22.15 23.53 -46.69
CA LEU A 229 22.44 23.91 -48.07
C LEU A 229 21.31 24.74 -48.70
N HIS A 230 20.08 24.64 -48.17
CA HIS A 230 18.94 25.41 -48.63
C HIS A 230 18.87 26.77 -47.92
N ASP A 231 18.74 26.75 -46.58
CA ASP A 231 18.83 27.93 -45.73
C ASP A 231 19.48 27.58 -44.37
N PRO A 232 20.76 27.93 -44.16
CA PRO A 232 21.47 27.66 -42.91
C PRO A 232 20.93 28.49 -41.73
N HIS A 233 20.39 29.69 -41.99
CA HIS A 233 19.84 30.55 -40.97
C HIS A 233 18.51 29.99 -40.45
N ALA A 234 17.61 29.60 -41.36
CA ALA A 234 16.35 28.95 -40.99
C ALA A 234 16.58 27.67 -40.18
N TYR A 235 17.53 26.83 -40.59
CA TYR A 235 17.87 25.61 -39.84
C TYR A 235 18.38 25.94 -38.42
N LEU A 236 19.40 26.79 -38.30
CA LEU A 236 20.04 27.05 -37.00
C LEU A 236 19.10 27.75 -36.02
N THR A 237 18.32 28.73 -36.49
CA THR A 237 17.39 29.48 -35.63
C THR A 237 16.19 28.66 -35.18
N ARG A 238 15.74 27.67 -35.95
CA ARG A 238 14.63 26.78 -35.57
C ARG A 238 15.09 25.56 -34.78
N ALA A 239 16.11 24.84 -35.25
CA ALA A 239 16.57 23.59 -34.64
C ALA A 239 17.30 23.80 -33.30
N PHE A 240 17.92 24.97 -33.09
CA PHE A 240 18.64 25.35 -31.88
C PHE A 240 18.10 26.67 -31.29
N ASP A 241 16.78 26.78 -31.15
CA ASP A 241 16.13 27.97 -30.58
C ASP A 241 16.26 28.02 -29.05
N PHE A 242 17.15 28.88 -28.55
CA PHE A 242 17.34 29.13 -27.11
C PHE A 242 16.39 30.19 -26.55
N SER A 243 15.62 30.90 -27.40
CA SER A 243 14.69 31.95 -26.99
C SER A 243 13.31 31.40 -26.63
N ARG A 244 12.97 30.21 -27.12
CA ARG A 244 11.66 29.59 -26.90
C ARG A 244 11.39 29.35 -25.42
N SER A 245 10.27 29.91 -24.95
CA SER A 245 9.69 29.61 -23.64
C SER A 245 8.38 28.86 -23.79
N PHE A 246 8.19 27.84 -22.98
CA PHE A 246 6.89 27.17 -22.87
C PHE A 246 5.93 27.97 -21.99
N LEU A 247 4.62 27.73 -22.14
CA LEU A 247 3.59 28.36 -21.32
C LEU A 247 3.76 27.99 -19.84
N HIS A 248 3.55 28.95 -18.96
CA HIS A 248 3.68 28.78 -17.51
C HIS A 248 2.81 27.64 -16.96
N VAL A 249 1.62 27.42 -17.54
CA VAL A 249 0.70 26.35 -17.12
C VAL A 249 1.30 24.93 -17.18
N TRP A 250 2.31 24.71 -18.03
CA TRP A 250 2.90 23.40 -18.24
C TRP A 250 4.22 23.19 -17.48
N THR A 251 4.72 24.19 -16.75
CA THR A 251 5.97 24.06 -15.99
C THR A 251 5.77 23.23 -14.73
N VAL A 252 6.68 22.29 -14.49
CA VAL A 252 6.65 21.41 -13.31
C VAL A 252 7.57 21.93 -12.20
N ASN A 253 8.65 22.64 -12.54
CA ASN A 253 9.70 23.02 -11.60
C ASN A 253 9.59 24.46 -11.05
N TRP A 254 8.87 25.36 -11.74
CA TRP A 254 8.70 26.76 -11.31
C TRP A 254 7.24 27.19 -11.19
N ARG A 255 6.32 26.26 -10.90
CA ARG A 255 4.88 26.55 -10.82
C ARG A 255 4.54 27.62 -9.77
N PHE A 256 5.29 27.62 -8.66
CA PHE A 256 5.16 28.57 -7.55
C PHE A 256 5.70 29.97 -7.88
N VAL A 257 6.40 30.16 -9.01
CA VAL A 257 6.91 31.46 -9.45
C VAL A 257 5.83 32.16 -10.28
N PRO A 258 5.55 33.46 -10.06
CA PRO A 258 4.58 34.20 -10.86
C PRO A 258 4.92 34.16 -12.36
N GLU A 259 3.90 34.12 -13.21
CA GLU A 259 4.06 34.01 -14.67
C GLU A 259 4.91 35.13 -15.26
N ASP A 260 4.73 36.38 -14.83
CA ASP A 260 5.53 37.53 -15.29
C ASP A 260 7.03 37.37 -14.99
N THR A 261 7.34 36.81 -13.81
CA THR A 261 8.74 36.56 -13.41
C THR A 261 9.31 35.40 -14.20
N PHE A 262 8.55 34.31 -14.33
CA PHE A 262 8.92 33.15 -15.13
C PHE A 262 9.15 33.51 -16.60
N LEU A 263 8.36 34.44 -17.15
CA LEU A 263 8.48 34.90 -18.53
C LEU A 263 9.62 35.90 -18.78
N SER A 264 10.13 36.53 -17.71
CA SER A 264 11.14 37.58 -17.81
C SER A 264 12.50 37.10 -18.35
N GLN A 265 13.15 37.96 -19.14
CA GLN A 265 14.52 37.75 -19.63
C GLN A 265 15.53 37.67 -18.47
N HIS A 266 15.34 38.50 -17.44
CA HIS A 266 16.21 38.55 -16.26
C HIS A 266 16.26 37.20 -15.53
N PHE A 267 15.11 36.54 -15.38
CA PHE A 267 15.04 35.21 -14.76
C PHE A 267 15.78 34.15 -15.60
N ALA A 268 15.60 34.16 -16.92
CA ALA A 268 16.30 33.26 -17.84
C ALA A 268 17.83 33.47 -17.79
N CYS A 269 18.29 34.72 -17.85
CA CYS A 269 19.71 35.07 -17.74
C CYS A 269 20.28 34.70 -16.36
N GLY A 270 19.51 34.84 -15.29
CA GLY A 270 19.89 34.43 -13.94
C GLY A 270 20.11 32.91 -13.83
N LEU A 271 19.19 32.12 -14.37
CA LEU A 271 19.32 30.66 -14.42
C LEU A 271 20.50 30.20 -15.30
N LEU A 272 20.73 30.85 -16.44
CA LEU A 272 21.89 30.56 -17.29
C LEU A 272 23.21 30.90 -16.57
N SER A 273 23.26 32.04 -15.86
CA SER A 273 24.42 32.43 -15.06
C SER A 273 24.69 31.41 -13.96
N LEU A 274 23.64 30.96 -13.26
CA LEU A 274 23.73 29.91 -12.24
C LEU A 274 24.24 28.58 -12.84
N HIS A 275 23.77 28.20 -14.04
CA HIS A 275 24.23 27.02 -14.74
C HIS A 275 25.74 27.07 -15.03
N ILE A 276 26.23 28.18 -15.58
CA ILE A 276 27.65 28.39 -15.89
C ILE A 276 28.48 28.37 -14.60
N VAL A 277 28.02 29.02 -13.54
CA VAL A 277 28.71 29.02 -12.23
C VAL A 277 28.83 27.61 -11.67
N LEU A 278 27.74 26.84 -11.64
CA LEU A 278 27.75 25.47 -11.14
C LEU A 278 28.64 24.55 -11.98
N LEU A 279 28.57 24.63 -13.32
CA LEU A 279 29.47 23.90 -14.21
C LEU A 279 30.93 24.27 -13.99
N THR A 280 31.23 25.54 -13.76
CA THR A 280 32.59 26.03 -13.48
C THR A 280 33.09 25.49 -12.15
N LEU A 281 32.26 25.51 -11.09
CA LEU A 281 32.60 24.96 -9.78
C LEU A 281 32.89 23.45 -9.88
N PHE A 282 32.01 22.68 -10.50
CA PHE A 282 32.24 21.24 -10.71
C PHE A 282 33.46 20.99 -11.61
N GLY A 283 33.63 21.78 -12.66
CA GLY A 283 34.78 21.77 -13.56
C GLY A 283 36.10 21.94 -12.80
N LEU A 284 36.22 22.98 -11.99
CA LEU A 284 37.45 23.34 -11.27
C LEU A 284 37.77 22.39 -10.12
N PHE A 285 36.77 22.01 -9.32
CA PHE A 285 36.96 21.29 -8.06
C PHE A 285 36.76 19.78 -8.15
N ARG A 286 36.03 19.27 -9.16
CA ARG A 286 35.67 17.85 -9.22
C ARG A 286 36.06 17.15 -10.52
N TRP A 287 35.79 17.76 -11.66
CA TRP A 287 36.08 17.16 -12.97
C TRP A 287 37.54 17.35 -13.36
N THR A 288 38.17 18.45 -12.95
CA THR A 288 39.58 18.74 -13.25
C THR A 288 40.40 18.94 -11.96
N GLY A 289 41.72 19.01 -12.12
CA GLY A 289 42.66 19.26 -11.03
C GLY A 289 43.09 20.73 -10.95
N ILE A 290 42.41 21.61 -11.67
CA ILE A 290 42.81 23.02 -11.83
C ILE A 290 42.77 23.75 -10.48
N ALA A 291 41.75 23.52 -9.64
CA ALA A 291 41.67 24.17 -8.34
C ALA A 291 42.82 23.80 -7.39
N SER A 292 43.39 22.59 -7.51
CA SER A 292 44.45 22.09 -6.63
C SER A 292 45.86 22.33 -7.17
N HIS A 293 46.06 22.27 -8.49
CA HIS A 293 47.39 22.33 -9.13
C HIS A 293 47.56 23.56 -10.04
N GLY A 294 46.54 24.41 -10.15
CA GLY A 294 46.53 25.61 -10.99
C GLY A 294 46.59 25.31 -12.51
N PRO A 295 46.93 26.32 -13.34
CA PRO A 295 47.05 26.17 -14.79
C PRO A 295 48.08 25.11 -15.24
N LYS A 296 49.05 24.77 -14.36
CA LYS A 296 50.05 23.71 -14.62
C LYS A 296 49.41 22.34 -14.86
N TRP A 297 48.25 22.07 -14.27
CA TRP A 297 47.51 20.83 -14.50
C TRP A 297 47.07 20.66 -15.96
N ILE A 298 46.68 21.75 -16.61
CA ILE A 298 46.26 21.73 -18.03
C ILE A 298 47.45 21.34 -18.88
N LEU A 299 48.59 22.01 -18.68
CA LEU A 299 49.84 21.74 -19.41
C LEU A 299 50.29 20.28 -19.27
N GLN A 300 50.18 19.70 -18.06
CA GLN A 300 50.53 18.31 -17.79
C GLN A 300 49.59 17.28 -18.45
N ASN A 301 48.34 17.65 -18.75
CA ASN A 301 47.35 16.75 -19.36
C ASN A 301 47.17 16.97 -20.88
N LEU A 302 47.87 17.92 -21.49
CA LEU A 302 47.79 18.18 -22.94
C LEU A 302 48.12 16.94 -23.79
N SER A 303 49.12 16.15 -23.38
CA SER A 303 49.64 14.99 -24.13
C SER A 303 49.18 13.64 -23.59
N ALA A 304 48.11 13.59 -22.78
CA ALA A 304 47.58 12.32 -22.26
C ALA A 304 47.19 11.39 -23.43
N ARG A 305 47.66 10.13 -23.38
CA ARG A 305 47.30 9.10 -24.38
C ARG A 305 46.11 8.30 -23.86
N SER A 306 45.19 7.95 -24.76
CA SER A 306 44.06 7.08 -24.45
C SER A 306 44.54 5.72 -23.94
N HIS A 307 44.02 5.27 -22.81
CA HIS A 307 44.24 3.95 -22.23
C HIS A 307 42.91 3.24 -21.94
N LYS A 308 42.97 1.96 -21.55
CA LYS A 308 41.80 1.22 -21.06
C LYS A 308 41.44 1.71 -19.67
N LEU A 309 40.21 2.20 -19.50
CA LEU A 309 39.77 2.75 -18.21
C LEU A 309 39.58 1.66 -17.15
N VAL A 310 40.08 1.90 -15.95
CA VAL A 310 39.82 1.08 -14.75
C VAL A 310 38.41 1.40 -14.20
N GLN A 311 37.83 0.52 -13.38
CA GLN A 311 36.47 0.66 -12.85
C GLN A 311 36.22 2.02 -12.15
N SER A 312 37.18 2.52 -11.38
CA SER A 312 37.10 3.83 -10.72
C SER A 312 37.01 4.99 -11.73
N GLU A 313 37.78 4.92 -12.82
CA GLU A 313 37.75 5.90 -13.91
C GLU A 313 36.44 5.83 -14.70
N LYS A 314 35.93 4.62 -14.98
CA LYS A 314 34.61 4.43 -15.61
C LYS A 314 33.51 5.07 -14.76
N THR A 315 33.54 4.85 -13.45
CA THR A 315 32.57 5.40 -12.49
C THR A 315 32.64 6.93 -12.47
N ALA A 316 33.85 7.50 -12.43
CA ALA A 316 34.06 8.95 -12.46
C ALA A 316 33.59 9.59 -13.78
N LEU A 317 33.79 8.91 -14.92
CA LEU A 317 33.28 9.34 -16.23
C LEU A 317 31.75 9.40 -16.24
N MET A 318 31.07 8.35 -15.77
CA MET A 318 29.61 8.31 -15.67
C MET A 318 29.09 9.43 -14.75
N CYS A 319 29.71 9.62 -13.58
CA CYS A 319 29.37 10.72 -12.68
C CYS A 319 29.55 12.07 -13.37
N CYS A 320 30.66 12.30 -14.06
CA CYS A 320 30.92 13.55 -14.78
C CYS A 320 29.81 13.87 -15.81
N ALA A 321 29.42 12.89 -16.63
CA ALA A 321 28.35 13.05 -17.62
C ALA A 321 26.98 13.33 -16.96
N PHE A 322 26.60 12.55 -15.95
CA PHE A 322 25.29 12.67 -15.28
C PHE A 322 25.18 13.92 -14.39
N THR A 323 26.28 14.35 -13.77
CA THR A 323 26.32 15.59 -12.99
C THR A 323 26.14 16.81 -13.89
N SER A 324 26.78 16.84 -15.07
CA SER A 324 26.57 17.88 -16.08
C SER A 324 25.08 18.01 -16.46
N ASN A 325 24.43 16.89 -16.75
CA ASN A 325 23.01 16.86 -17.08
C ASN A 325 22.12 17.34 -15.91
N THR A 326 22.38 16.85 -14.69
CA THR A 326 21.58 17.21 -13.51
C THR A 326 21.68 18.70 -13.17
N ILE A 327 22.85 19.32 -13.35
CA ILE A 327 23.04 20.77 -13.21
C ILE A 327 22.19 21.51 -14.27
N GLY A 328 22.12 20.97 -15.49
CA GLY A 328 21.23 21.46 -16.54
C GLY A 328 19.75 21.38 -16.17
N ILE A 329 19.30 20.24 -15.65
CA ILE A 329 17.92 20.05 -15.17
C ILE A 329 17.57 21.06 -14.08
N LEU A 330 18.44 21.25 -13.08
CA LEU A 330 18.22 22.21 -11.99
C LEU A 330 18.08 23.65 -12.49
N CYS A 331 18.89 24.03 -13.48
CA CYS A 331 18.91 25.39 -14.02
C CYS A 331 17.94 25.59 -15.20
N SER A 332 17.12 24.59 -15.52
CA SER A 332 16.19 24.69 -16.64
C SER A 332 15.04 25.65 -16.29
N ARG A 333 14.78 26.61 -17.16
CA ARG A 333 13.67 27.57 -16.98
C ARG A 333 12.30 26.91 -17.03
N SER A 334 12.08 25.92 -17.89
CA SER A 334 10.82 25.16 -17.91
C SER A 334 11.11 23.68 -17.98
N LEU A 335 10.52 22.91 -17.08
CA LEU A 335 10.51 21.46 -17.15
C LEU A 335 9.10 20.94 -17.40
N HIS A 336 8.94 20.13 -18.43
CA HIS A 336 7.70 19.46 -18.77
C HIS A 336 7.77 17.99 -18.42
N TYR A 337 6.60 17.39 -18.28
CA TYR A 337 6.38 16.03 -17.85
C TYR A 337 7.15 14.94 -18.62
N GLN A 338 7.53 15.18 -19.89
CA GLN A 338 8.35 14.27 -20.69
C GLN A 338 9.86 14.30 -20.35
N PHE A 339 10.34 15.39 -19.75
CA PHE A 339 11.76 15.57 -19.45
C PHE A 339 12.25 14.72 -18.27
N TYR A 340 11.34 14.06 -17.55
CA TYR A 340 11.73 13.06 -16.56
C TYR A 340 12.58 11.93 -17.17
N SER A 341 12.35 11.59 -18.44
CA SER A 341 13.17 10.62 -19.18
C SER A 341 14.64 11.05 -19.36
N TRP A 342 14.96 12.34 -19.23
CA TRP A 342 16.32 12.86 -19.42
C TRP A 342 17.27 12.44 -18.31
N TYR A 343 16.76 12.10 -17.12
CA TYR A 343 17.61 11.83 -15.97
C TYR A 343 17.13 10.72 -15.03
N PHE A 344 15.91 10.20 -15.21
CA PHE A 344 15.36 9.11 -14.38
C PHE A 344 16.36 7.96 -14.14
N HIS A 345 16.93 7.40 -15.22
CA HIS A 345 17.87 6.28 -15.13
C HIS A 345 19.19 6.63 -14.44
N GLN A 346 19.51 7.91 -14.27
CA GLN A 346 20.75 8.37 -13.66
C GLN A 346 20.61 8.47 -12.13
N VAL A 347 19.40 8.74 -11.65
CA VAL A 347 19.12 8.99 -10.22
C VAL A 347 19.62 7.87 -9.30
N PRO A 348 19.38 6.57 -9.55
CA PRO A 348 19.85 5.51 -8.65
C PRO A 348 21.38 5.45 -8.54
N LEU A 349 22.10 5.61 -9.66
CA LEU A 349 23.57 5.61 -9.67
C LEU A 349 24.14 6.81 -8.94
N LEU A 350 23.57 7.99 -9.20
CA LEU A 350 23.94 9.22 -8.50
C LEU A 350 23.74 9.05 -6.99
N LEU A 351 22.56 8.64 -6.55
CA LEU A 351 22.30 8.46 -5.12
C LEU A 351 23.21 7.43 -4.47
N TRP A 352 23.47 6.30 -5.15
CA TRP A 352 24.36 5.26 -4.65
C TRP A 352 25.75 5.80 -4.33
N LEU A 353 26.35 6.55 -5.27
CA LEU A 353 27.72 7.05 -5.18
C LEU A 353 27.86 8.34 -4.35
N SER A 354 26.76 9.03 -4.04
CA SER A 354 26.78 10.19 -3.14
C SER A 354 27.05 9.80 -1.68
N GLN A 355 27.54 10.73 -0.86
CA GLN A 355 27.65 10.59 0.60
C GLN A 355 26.39 11.05 1.34
N LEU A 356 25.24 11.16 0.66
CA LEU A 356 23.98 11.53 1.29
C LEU A 356 23.53 10.49 2.33
N PRO A 357 22.75 10.88 3.36
CA PRO A 357 22.20 9.91 4.30
C PRO A 357 21.36 8.84 3.60
N ASN A 358 21.46 7.57 4.04
CA ASN A 358 20.74 6.44 3.40
C ASN A 358 19.21 6.66 3.35
N ILE A 359 18.64 7.35 4.33
CA ILE A 359 17.21 7.71 4.35
C ILE A 359 16.88 8.63 3.16
N VAL A 360 17.72 9.64 2.88
CA VAL A 360 17.55 10.55 1.76
C VAL A 360 17.68 9.80 0.43
N LYS A 361 18.65 8.88 0.31
CA LYS A 361 18.82 8.05 -0.90
C LYS A 361 17.59 7.19 -1.23
N LEU A 362 16.83 6.76 -0.23
CA LEU A 362 15.60 5.97 -0.43
C LEU A 362 14.36 6.84 -0.68
N ILE A 363 14.26 7.99 -0.01
CA ILE A 363 13.09 8.88 -0.13
C ILE A 363 13.13 9.68 -1.45
N LEU A 364 14.32 10.14 -1.88
CA LEU A 364 14.44 11.06 -3.02
C LEU A 364 13.82 10.51 -4.32
N PRO A 365 14.05 9.25 -4.74
CA PRO A 365 13.43 8.70 -5.95
C PRO A 365 11.91 8.64 -5.88
N VAL A 366 11.35 8.35 -4.69
CA VAL A 366 9.91 8.26 -4.47
C VAL A 366 9.26 9.64 -4.57
N VAL A 367 9.88 10.66 -3.96
CA VAL A 367 9.39 12.05 -4.03
C VAL A 367 9.51 12.58 -5.46
N LEU A 368 10.61 12.29 -6.16
CA LEU A 368 10.76 12.65 -7.57
C LEU A 368 9.66 12.01 -8.43
N GLU A 369 9.43 10.70 -8.31
CA GLU A 369 8.37 10.01 -9.04
C GLU A 369 7.00 10.62 -8.74
N TRP A 370 6.70 10.94 -7.49
CA TRP A 370 5.45 11.61 -7.11
C TRP A 370 5.32 12.99 -7.77
N CYS A 371 6.35 13.85 -7.66
CA CYS A 371 6.31 15.21 -8.24
C CYS A 371 6.04 15.18 -9.74
N TRP A 372 6.63 14.24 -10.47
CA TRP A 372 6.40 14.09 -11.91
C TRP A 372 5.00 13.56 -12.24
N ASN A 373 4.33 12.83 -11.34
CA ASN A 373 2.99 12.29 -11.59
C ASN A 373 1.84 13.24 -11.20
N VAL A 374 2.10 14.35 -10.52
CA VAL A 374 1.09 15.36 -10.17
C VAL A 374 0.78 16.23 -11.40
N PHE A 375 -0.45 16.15 -11.93
CA PHE A 375 -0.95 16.93 -13.06
C PHE A 375 -2.30 17.58 -12.75
N PRO A 376 -2.48 18.91 -12.99
CA PRO A 376 -1.43 19.89 -13.26
C PRO A 376 -0.50 20.06 -12.04
N SER A 377 0.69 20.64 -12.24
CA SER A 377 1.64 20.87 -11.16
C SER A 377 1.06 21.85 -10.14
N THR A 378 1.35 21.60 -8.87
CA THR A 378 1.02 22.50 -7.74
C THR A 378 2.28 23.20 -7.24
N ASP A 379 2.12 24.30 -6.50
CA ASP A 379 3.23 25.00 -5.86
C ASP A 379 4.05 24.07 -4.95
N THR A 380 3.35 23.19 -4.22
CA THR A 380 3.99 22.23 -3.32
C THR A 380 4.81 21.18 -4.08
N SER A 381 4.26 20.57 -5.14
CA SER A 381 4.98 19.61 -5.96
C SER A 381 6.16 20.24 -6.69
N SER A 382 6.02 21.50 -7.11
CA SER A 382 7.07 22.24 -7.80
C SER A 382 8.23 22.62 -6.87
N LEU A 383 7.93 23.11 -5.67
CA LEU A 383 8.95 23.43 -4.66
C LEU A 383 9.69 22.17 -4.18
N LEU A 384 8.97 21.06 -3.98
CA LEU A 384 9.56 19.78 -3.63
C LEU A 384 10.42 19.21 -4.75
N LEU A 385 10.01 19.36 -6.01
CA LEU A 385 10.83 18.96 -7.17
C LEU A 385 12.15 19.73 -7.19
N LEU A 386 12.09 21.06 -7.02
CA LEU A 386 13.29 21.90 -6.94
C LEU A 386 14.20 21.49 -5.77
N ALA A 387 13.63 21.27 -4.58
CA ALA A 387 14.38 20.80 -3.42
C ALA A 387 15.07 19.46 -3.69
N CYS A 388 14.40 18.53 -4.36
CA CYS A 388 14.98 17.26 -4.76
C CYS A 388 16.17 17.44 -5.72
N HIS A 389 16.05 18.31 -6.72
CA HIS A 389 17.14 18.60 -7.66
C HIS A 389 18.33 19.28 -6.97
N VAL A 390 18.09 20.21 -6.04
CA VAL A 390 19.15 20.85 -5.23
C VAL A 390 19.88 19.80 -4.39
N VAL A 391 19.16 18.94 -3.67
CA VAL A 391 19.75 17.86 -2.87
C VAL A 391 20.56 16.91 -3.75
N LEU A 392 20.07 16.59 -4.95
CA LEU A 392 20.77 15.73 -5.90
C LEU A 392 22.09 16.36 -6.35
N VAL A 393 22.09 17.65 -6.76
CA VAL A 393 23.31 18.39 -7.16
C VAL A 393 24.30 18.53 -6.00
N LEU A 394 23.83 18.79 -4.78
CA LEU A 394 24.70 18.81 -3.59
C LEU A 394 25.32 17.43 -3.33
N GLY A 395 24.53 16.35 -3.46
CA GLY A 395 25.02 14.98 -3.37
C GLY A 395 26.08 14.68 -4.43
N CYS A 396 25.93 15.21 -5.65
CA CYS A 396 26.90 15.08 -6.73
C CYS A 396 28.28 15.66 -6.40
N PHE A 397 28.36 16.69 -5.56
CA PHE A 397 29.64 17.26 -5.15
C PHE A 397 30.50 16.28 -4.32
N THR A 398 29.86 15.31 -3.66
CA THR A 398 30.51 14.30 -2.82
C THR A 398 30.97 13.04 -3.57
N MET A 399 30.57 12.87 -4.84
CA MET A 399 30.86 11.68 -5.66
C MET A 399 32.31 11.63 -6.13
N PRO A 400 32.86 10.50 -6.60
CA PRO A 400 34.20 10.42 -7.20
C PRO A 400 34.38 11.35 -8.42
N GLY A 401 35.46 12.13 -8.44
CA GLY A 401 35.84 13.04 -9.53
C GLY A 401 36.96 12.49 -10.38
N LEU A 402 37.07 12.94 -11.65
CA LEU A 402 37.96 12.36 -12.67
C LEU A 402 39.44 12.36 -12.26
N VAL A 403 39.89 13.35 -11.48
CA VAL A 403 41.29 13.49 -11.06
C VAL A 403 41.66 12.62 -9.87
N THR A 404 40.72 12.37 -8.96
CA THR A 404 40.89 11.44 -7.83
C THR A 404 41.17 10.01 -8.31
N ALA A 405 40.63 9.63 -9.47
CA ALA A 405 40.80 8.30 -10.05
C ALA A 405 42.15 8.09 -10.76
N LYS A 406 42.89 9.16 -11.10
CA LYS A 406 44.16 9.12 -11.87
C LYS A 406 45.43 8.91 -11.03
N ARG A 407 45.37 8.93 -9.69
CA ARG A 407 46.57 8.75 -8.85
C ARG A 407 47.01 7.27 -8.83
N PRO A 408 48.22 6.93 -9.29
CA PRO A 408 48.79 5.60 -9.03
C PRO A 408 49.08 5.43 -7.53
N LEU A 409 49.03 4.17 -7.09
CA LEU A 409 49.02 3.66 -5.72
C LEU A 409 50.26 3.94 -4.84
N SER A 410 51.01 5.02 -5.06
CA SER A 410 52.29 5.27 -4.37
C SER A 410 52.38 6.53 -3.50
N SER A 411 51.31 7.32 -3.29
CA SER A 411 51.43 8.58 -2.51
C SER A 411 50.22 9.00 -1.67
N ILE A 412 49.44 8.05 -1.14
CA ILE A 412 48.49 8.37 -0.05
C ILE A 412 48.72 7.36 1.07
N ALA A 413 49.85 7.56 1.77
CA ALA A 413 49.97 7.20 3.17
C ALA A 413 49.52 8.44 3.96
N GLN A 414 48.20 8.63 4.07
CA GLN A 414 47.50 9.36 5.15
C GLN A 414 46.04 9.50 4.73
N ASP A 415 45.16 9.00 5.60
CA ASP A 415 43.70 8.99 5.54
C ASP A 415 43.06 8.08 4.48
N ASP A 416 42.78 6.82 4.86
CA ASP A 416 41.41 6.30 5.03
C ASP A 416 41.44 4.79 5.35
N ASP A 417 40.90 4.39 6.52
CA ASP A 417 40.93 3.03 7.11
C ASP A 417 40.05 1.98 6.36
N GLY A 418 39.66 2.25 5.10
CA GLY A 418 38.67 1.46 4.34
C GLY A 418 39.22 0.60 3.20
N ALA A 419 40.35 0.96 2.60
CA ALA A 419 40.78 0.41 1.30
C ALA A 419 41.75 -0.79 1.37
N GLU A 420 42.36 -1.07 2.54
CA GLU A 420 43.32 -2.18 2.69
C GLU A 420 42.67 -3.57 2.71
N VAL A 421 41.37 -3.66 3.08
CA VAL A 421 40.61 -4.91 3.23
C VAL A 421 40.24 -5.55 1.89
N GLU A 422 40.05 -4.75 0.85
CA GLU A 422 39.54 -5.19 -0.45
C GLU A 422 40.65 -5.75 -1.36
N ALA A 423 41.88 -5.29 -1.17
CA ALA A 423 43.04 -5.75 -1.94
C ALA A 423 43.58 -7.14 -1.50
N LEU A 424 43.19 -7.65 -0.33
CA LEU A 424 43.64 -8.94 0.21
C LEU A 424 42.73 -10.13 -0.15
N LEU A 425 41.52 -9.88 -0.65
CA LEU A 425 40.54 -10.91 -1.02
C LEU A 425 40.60 -11.33 -2.51
N LEU A 426 41.51 -10.74 -3.30
CA LEU A 426 41.57 -10.89 -4.76
C LEU A 426 42.72 -11.78 -5.28
N THR A 427 43.49 -12.47 -4.42
CA THR A 427 44.73 -13.16 -4.84
C THR A 427 44.73 -14.70 -4.76
N ASP A 428 43.58 -15.38 -4.72
CA ASP A 428 43.57 -16.85 -4.57
C ASP A 428 43.25 -17.67 -5.82
N ASP A 429 42.97 -17.06 -6.97
CA ASP A 429 42.76 -17.81 -8.21
C ASP A 429 43.75 -17.36 -9.28
N LEU A 430 44.77 -18.20 -9.54
CA LEU A 430 45.21 -18.61 -10.88
C LEU A 430 46.42 -19.55 -10.79
N ARG A 431 46.14 -20.86 -10.90
CA ARG A 431 47.11 -21.87 -11.30
C ARG A 431 47.10 -22.04 -12.82
N LEU A 432 48.32 -22.23 -13.35
CA LEU A 432 48.69 -23.02 -14.53
C LEU A 432 48.26 -22.50 -15.92
N SER A 433 49.18 -21.83 -16.61
CA SER A 433 49.42 -22.11 -18.03
C SER A 433 50.90 -21.93 -18.40
N LYS A 434 51.37 -22.83 -19.27
CA LYS A 434 52.76 -23.09 -19.70
C LYS A 434 53.44 -21.91 -20.43
N PRO A 435 54.79 -21.91 -20.48
CA PRO A 435 55.55 -20.86 -21.14
C PRO A 435 55.68 -21.12 -22.65
N SER A 436 55.47 -20.09 -23.47
CA SER A 436 55.95 -20.04 -24.86
C SER A 436 57.12 -19.07 -24.93
N GLU A 437 58.21 -19.56 -25.50
CA GLU A 437 59.51 -18.91 -25.70
C GLU A 437 59.50 -17.67 -26.62
N PRO A 438 60.60 -16.90 -26.64
CA PRO A 438 60.60 -15.49 -27.00
C PRO A 438 61.30 -15.20 -28.34
N ASP A 439 60.94 -14.08 -28.97
CA ASP A 439 61.76 -13.47 -30.03
C ASP A 439 62.19 -12.03 -29.68
N SER A 440 63.45 -11.97 -29.24
CA SER A 440 64.55 -11.14 -29.74
C SER A 440 64.62 -9.60 -29.51
N LYS A 441 65.76 -9.24 -28.90
CA LYS A 441 66.63 -8.04 -29.02
C LYS A 441 66.20 -6.77 -28.24
N THR A 442 67.02 -6.10 -27.41
CA THR A 442 68.50 -6.07 -27.28
C THR A 442 68.95 -5.41 -25.96
N ALA A 443 70.10 -5.88 -25.44
CA ALA A 443 71.22 -5.18 -24.77
C ALA A 443 71.29 -4.93 -23.23
N SER A 444 72.15 -5.76 -22.61
CA SER A 444 73.27 -5.48 -21.67
C SER A 444 73.03 -5.01 -20.22
N THR A 445 73.38 -5.85 -19.23
CA THR A 445 74.64 -5.79 -18.45
C THR A 445 74.71 -6.92 -17.41
N SER A 446 75.94 -7.36 -17.12
CA SER A 446 76.37 -8.46 -16.25
C SER A 446 75.91 -8.33 -14.80
N ASN A 447 75.53 -9.45 -14.14
CA ASN A 447 75.67 -9.68 -12.69
C ASN A 447 75.62 -11.18 -12.36
N ASP A 448 76.46 -11.60 -11.39
CA ASP A 448 76.78 -12.97 -10.99
C ASP A 448 75.58 -13.70 -10.33
N PRO A 449 75.26 -14.96 -10.70
CA PRO A 449 74.06 -15.68 -10.23
C PRO A 449 73.98 -15.97 -8.71
N ALA A 450 75.05 -15.84 -7.95
CA ALA A 450 75.05 -16.08 -6.50
C ALA A 450 74.42 -14.92 -5.70
N ASP A 451 74.75 -13.67 -6.03
CA ASP A 451 74.23 -12.47 -5.35
C ASP A 451 72.73 -12.27 -5.59
N VAL A 452 72.24 -12.66 -6.77
CA VAL A 452 70.82 -12.57 -7.13
C VAL A 452 69.95 -13.49 -6.25
N ARG A 453 70.50 -14.62 -5.79
CA ARG A 453 69.76 -15.60 -4.98
C ARG A 453 69.65 -15.19 -3.52
N GLU A 454 70.70 -14.59 -2.97
CA GLU A 454 70.71 -14.09 -1.59
C GLU A 454 69.82 -12.83 -1.44
N GLU A 455 69.87 -11.93 -2.43
CA GLU A 455 68.99 -10.77 -2.48
C GLU A 455 67.51 -11.17 -2.67
N ALA A 456 67.23 -12.23 -3.43
CA ALA A 456 65.88 -12.79 -3.58
C ALA A 456 65.33 -13.40 -2.29
N LEU A 457 66.16 -14.07 -1.48
CA LEU A 457 65.77 -14.65 -0.19
C LEU A 457 65.49 -13.58 0.87
N LEU A 458 66.29 -12.51 0.91
CA LEU A 458 66.06 -11.34 1.77
C LEU A 458 64.76 -10.60 1.40
N ARG A 459 64.49 -10.42 0.09
CA ARG A 459 63.22 -9.85 -0.39
C ARG A 459 62.01 -10.73 -0.04
N LEU A 460 62.16 -12.06 -0.08
CA LEU A 460 61.12 -13.00 0.34
C LEU A 460 60.83 -12.94 1.85
N ALA A 461 61.86 -12.81 2.69
CA ALA A 461 61.70 -12.67 4.13
C ALA A 461 61.05 -11.33 4.53
N GLN A 462 61.42 -10.24 3.86
CA GLN A 462 60.80 -8.92 4.05
C GLN A 462 59.34 -8.90 3.56
N ALA A 463 59.04 -9.55 2.43
CA ALA A 463 57.68 -9.69 1.92
C ALA A 463 56.78 -10.50 2.88
N ARG A 464 57.31 -11.55 3.53
CA ARG A 464 56.58 -12.33 4.55
C ARG A 464 56.26 -11.52 5.80
N LYS A 465 57.21 -10.73 6.32
CA LYS A 465 56.95 -9.84 7.47
C LYS A 465 55.96 -8.72 7.13
N ALA A 466 56.04 -8.15 5.92
CA ALA A 466 55.10 -7.14 5.46
C ALA A 466 53.68 -7.69 5.29
N LYS A 467 53.55 -8.93 4.79
CA LYS A 467 52.26 -9.64 4.68
C LYS A 467 51.62 -9.87 6.06
N ALA A 468 52.38 -10.37 7.02
CA ALA A 468 51.89 -10.61 8.39
C ALA A 468 51.44 -9.31 9.10
N ALA A 469 52.19 -8.22 8.94
CA ALA A 469 51.81 -6.91 9.50
C ALA A 469 50.53 -6.35 8.86
N LYS A 470 50.35 -6.55 7.55
CA LYS A 470 49.15 -6.12 6.81
C LYS A 470 47.91 -6.91 7.21
N GLU A 471 48.05 -8.22 7.43
CA GLU A 471 46.98 -9.09 7.92
C GLU A 471 46.55 -8.76 9.36
N ALA A 472 47.49 -8.35 10.23
CA ALA A 472 47.16 -7.89 11.58
C ALA A 472 46.36 -6.59 11.58
N LYS A 473 46.75 -5.62 10.73
CA LYS A 473 46.06 -4.34 10.58
C LYS A 473 44.65 -4.49 10.01
N LEU A 474 44.46 -5.45 9.10
CA LEU A 474 43.15 -5.85 8.56
C LEU A 474 42.20 -6.36 9.64
N ARG A 475 42.72 -7.24 10.51
CA ARG A 475 41.97 -7.85 11.62
C ARG A 475 41.47 -6.77 12.59
N ASP A 476 42.28 -5.76 12.87
CA ASP A 476 41.90 -4.65 13.76
C ASP A 476 40.86 -3.71 13.12
N ALA A 477 41.00 -3.37 11.84
CA ALA A 477 40.01 -2.56 11.12
C ALA A 477 38.64 -3.25 11.04
N PHE A 478 38.63 -4.56 10.80
CA PHE A 478 37.42 -5.39 10.78
C PHE A 478 36.73 -5.43 12.15
N ARG A 479 37.48 -5.60 13.24
CA ARG A 479 36.96 -5.54 14.62
C ARG A 479 36.30 -4.19 14.93
N ARG A 480 36.88 -3.06 14.49
CA ARG A 480 36.31 -1.71 14.71
C ARG A 480 35.01 -1.48 13.92
N ARG A 481 34.93 -1.94 12.67
CA ARG A 481 33.73 -1.83 11.81
C ARG A 481 32.57 -2.67 12.33
N ILE A 482 32.86 -3.84 12.88
CA ILE A 482 31.89 -4.70 13.56
C ILE A 482 31.40 -4.04 14.85
N ALA A 483 32.29 -3.46 15.65
CA ALA A 483 31.93 -2.77 16.89
C ALA A 483 31.00 -1.56 16.65
N THR A 484 31.26 -0.77 15.60
CA THR A 484 30.39 0.36 15.20
C THR A 484 29.03 -0.09 14.69
N ARG A 485 28.95 -1.12 13.84
CA ARG A 485 27.67 -1.71 13.39
C ARG A 485 26.84 -2.24 14.56
N ARG A 486 27.48 -2.92 15.53
CA ARG A 486 26.84 -3.39 16.76
C ARG A 486 26.33 -2.23 17.63
N ARG A 487 27.07 -1.12 17.74
CA ARG A 487 26.62 0.09 18.45
C ARG A 487 25.41 0.76 17.78
N VAL A 488 25.41 0.88 16.45
CA VAL A 488 24.29 1.47 15.70
C VAL A 488 23.03 0.61 15.79
N LEU A 489 23.15 -0.72 15.61
CA LEU A 489 22.04 -1.65 15.80
C LEU A 489 21.53 -1.65 17.25
N ALA A 490 22.41 -1.50 18.24
CA ALA A 490 22.02 -1.35 19.63
C ALA A 490 21.28 -0.03 19.90
N LEU A 491 21.70 1.08 19.28
CA LEU A 491 21.02 2.38 19.36
C LEU A 491 19.63 2.33 18.69
N LEU A 492 19.53 1.74 17.51
CA LEU A 492 18.26 1.53 16.80
C LEU A 492 17.31 0.65 17.62
N GLY A 493 17.82 -0.42 18.22
CA GLY A 493 17.07 -1.30 19.12
C GLY A 493 16.53 -0.58 20.36
N LYS A 494 17.29 0.36 20.93
CA LYS A 494 16.84 1.22 22.04
C LYS A 494 15.74 2.20 21.61
N LEU A 495 15.86 2.83 20.45
CA LEU A 495 14.83 3.74 19.91
C LEU A 495 13.52 2.99 19.59
N LEU A 496 13.62 1.78 19.02
CA LEU A 496 12.48 0.89 18.73
C LEU A 496 11.73 0.40 19.98
N LEU A 497 12.33 0.48 21.17
CA LEU A 497 11.66 0.16 22.44
C LEU A 497 10.77 1.31 22.93
N LEU A 498 11.18 2.56 22.69
CA LEU A 498 10.40 3.76 23.04
C LEU A 498 9.24 3.98 22.06
N LEU A 499 9.43 3.63 20.78
CA LEU A 499 8.44 3.87 19.73
C LEU A 499 7.12 3.09 19.94
N ARG A 500 7.16 1.87 20.47
CA ARG A 500 5.97 1.00 20.65
C ARG A 500 4.86 1.59 21.52
N PRO A 501 5.13 2.02 22.78
CA PRO A 501 4.11 2.63 23.61
C PRO A 501 3.68 4.01 23.07
N ILE A 502 4.58 4.76 22.43
CA ILE A 502 4.25 6.05 21.82
C ILE A 502 3.22 5.87 20.71
N LEU A 503 3.41 4.89 19.82
CA LEU A 503 2.47 4.61 18.73
C LEU A 503 1.08 4.21 19.26
N VAL A 504 1.02 3.41 20.33
CA VAL A 504 -0.26 3.00 20.94
C VAL A 504 -0.94 4.17 21.64
N LEU A 505 -0.17 4.98 22.37
CA LEU A 505 -0.70 6.20 22.99
C LEU A 505 -1.23 7.16 21.93
N ALA A 506 -0.49 7.33 20.82
CA ALA A 506 -0.94 8.12 19.68
C ALA A 506 -2.24 7.57 19.08
N SER A 507 -2.38 6.24 18.92
CA SER A 507 -3.64 5.62 18.49
C SER A 507 -4.80 5.90 19.45
N ILE A 508 -4.59 5.79 20.76
CA ILE A 508 -5.63 6.04 21.76
C ILE A 508 -6.05 7.51 21.74
N VAL A 509 -5.08 8.43 21.66
CA VAL A 509 -5.34 9.87 21.52
C VAL A 509 -6.13 10.14 20.24
N LEU A 510 -5.77 9.53 19.11
CA LEU A 510 -6.50 9.66 17.86
C LEU A 510 -7.94 9.16 17.97
N ILE A 511 -8.21 8.03 18.64
CA ILE A 511 -9.58 7.55 18.88
C ILE A 511 -10.42 8.60 19.61
N LEU A 512 -9.85 9.29 20.60
CA LEU A 512 -10.53 10.34 21.35
C LEU A 512 -10.66 11.64 20.54
N VAL A 513 -9.74 11.92 19.62
CA VAL A 513 -9.74 13.13 18.78
C VAL A 513 -10.65 12.97 17.56
N LEU A 514 -10.81 11.77 16.99
CA LEU A 514 -11.59 11.54 15.76
C LEU A 514 -13.01 12.12 15.79
N PRO A 515 -13.79 12.02 16.89
CA PRO A 515 -15.13 12.59 16.97
C PRO A 515 -15.16 14.12 17.11
N HIS A 516 -14.00 14.79 17.08
CA HIS A 516 -13.92 16.23 17.19
C HIS A 516 -14.66 16.89 16.01
N PRO A 517 -15.63 17.78 16.29
CA PRO A 517 -16.44 18.40 15.24
C PRO A 517 -15.63 19.38 14.40
N GLN A 518 -14.45 19.82 14.85
CA GLN A 518 -13.52 20.76 14.22
C GLN A 518 -12.84 20.26 12.92
N SER A 519 -12.65 21.12 11.90
CA SER A 519 -11.55 20.93 10.93
C SER A 519 -10.20 21.09 11.66
N PRO A 520 -9.14 20.31 11.37
CA PRO A 520 -8.93 19.44 10.21
C PRO A 520 -9.43 17.99 10.37
N VAL A 521 -9.98 17.62 11.52
CA VAL A 521 -10.33 16.23 11.85
C VAL A 521 -11.61 15.78 11.14
N SER A 522 -12.68 16.56 11.26
CA SER A 522 -13.93 16.33 10.55
C SER A 522 -14.22 17.46 9.54
N LYS A 523 -14.91 17.09 8.46
CA LYS A 523 -15.30 17.98 7.37
C LYS A 523 -16.82 18.05 7.29
N GLY A 524 -17.34 19.16 6.77
CA GLY A 524 -18.76 19.26 6.40
C GLY A 524 -19.09 18.26 5.30
N THR A 525 -20.27 17.64 5.35
CA THR A 525 -20.77 16.82 4.23
C THR A 525 -21.12 17.71 3.05
N TYR A 526 -20.93 17.19 1.85
CA TYR A 526 -21.20 17.87 0.60
C TYR A 526 -21.48 16.82 -0.47
N VAL A 527 -22.13 17.23 -1.56
CA VAL A 527 -22.49 16.32 -2.66
C VAL A 527 -21.41 16.49 -3.73
N ASP A 528 -20.62 15.45 -3.97
CA ASP A 528 -19.53 15.46 -4.96
C ASP A 528 -20.11 15.46 -6.39
N GLU A 529 -21.15 14.66 -6.64
CA GLU A 529 -21.78 14.55 -7.97
C GLU A 529 -22.76 15.70 -8.27
N ASN A 530 -22.40 16.54 -9.23
CA ASN A 530 -23.20 17.70 -9.62
C ASN A 530 -24.51 17.32 -10.33
N ALA A 531 -24.55 16.16 -11.01
CA ALA A 531 -25.73 15.70 -11.74
C ALA A 531 -26.92 15.39 -10.81
N LEU A 532 -26.68 15.13 -9.52
CA LEU A 532 -27.74 14.78 -8.56
C LEU A 532 -28.72 15.94 -8.31
N GLN A 533 -28.24 17.18 -8.31
CA GLN A 533 -29.05 18.39 -8.05
C GLN A 533 -30.12 18.22 -6.94
N PRO A 534 -29.74 17.73 -5.75
CA PRO A 534 -30.69 17.29 -4.75
C PRO A 534 -31.55 18.44 -4.23
N GLY A 535 -32.86 18.23 -4.22
CA GLY A 535 -33.85 19.22 -3.77
C GLY A 535 -34.08 20.39 -4.75
N GLN A 536 -33.48 20.39 -5.94
CA GLN A 536 -33.69 21.47 -6.93
C GLN A 536 -34.88 21.23 -7.86
N ALA A 537 -35.24 19.96 -8.10
CA ALA A 537 -36.33 19.63 -8.99
C ALA A 537 -37.70 19.85 -8.31
N ARG A 538 -38.68 20.33 -9.09
CA ARG A 538 -40.05 20.48 -8.61
C ARG A 538 -40.67 19.09 -8.37
N VAL A 539 -41.21 18.90 -7.17
CA VAL A 539 -41.88 17.70 -6.69
C VAL A 539 -43.39 17.91 -6.77
N TYR A 540 -44.12 16.97 -7.37
CA TYR A 540 -45.57 17.08 -7.62
C TYR A 540 -46.43 16.21 -6.70
N TRP A 541 -45.84 15.37 -5.85
CA TRP A 541 -46.56 14.66 -4.79
C TRP A 541 -47.36 15.64 -3.90
N ASP A 542 -48.67 15.43 -3.83
CA ASP A 542 -49.63 16.34 -3.19
C ASP A 542 -50.66 15.60 -2.31
N TYR A 543 -51.57 16.34 -1.67
CA TYR A 543 -52.58 15.79 -0.75
C TYR A 543 -53.55 14.78 -1.38
N PHE A 544 -53.73 14.81 -2.71
CA PHE A 544 -54.51 13.79 -3.41
C PHE A 544 -53.84 12.40 -3.28
N ASP A 545 -52.53 12.33 -3.49
CA ASP A 545 -51.76 11.09 -3.35
C ASP A 545 -51.69 10.64 -1.89
N VAL A 546 -51.61 11.60 -0.96
CA VAL A 546 -51.67 11.35 0.49
C VAL A 546 -53.00 10.70 0.89
N THR A 547 -54.12 11.19 0.37
CA THR A 547 -55.45 10.62 0.67
C THR A 547 -55.53 9.16 0.20
N TYR A 548 -54.94 8.85 -0.95
CA TYR A 548 -54.86 7.48 -1.44
C TYR A 548 -53.92 6.61 -0.59
N ALA A 549 -52.79 7.17 -0.12
CA ALA A 549 -51.89 6.49 0.80
C ALA A 549 -52.55 6.18 2.16
N ASP A 550 -53.38 7.10 2.69
CA ASP A 550 -54.17 6.87 3.91
C ASP A 550 -55.17 5.72 3.71
N MET A 551 -55.93 5.70 2.60
CA MET A 551 -56.82 4.58 2.27
C MET A 551 -56.07 3.23 2.19
N LEU A 552 -54.89 3.21 1.57
CA LEU A 552 -54.06 2.01 1.51
C LEU A 552 -53.57 1.59 2.90
N SER A 553 -53.25 2.55 3.77
CA SER A 553 -52.81 2.26 5.14
C SER A 553 -53.90 1.61 5.98
N GLU A 554 -55.16 2.01 5.81
CA GLU A 554 -56.32 1.36 6.44
C GLU A 554 -56.45 -0.10 5.95
N LYS A 555 -56.38 -0.32 4.64
CA LYS A 555 -56.41 -1.68 4.05
C LYS A 555 -55.29 -2.58 4.59
N VAL A 556 -54.06 -2.05 4.69
CA VAL A 556 -52.91 -2.79 5.23
C VAL A 556 -53.09 -3.07 6.72
N SER A 557 -53.66 -2.14 7.48
CA SER A 557 -54.00 -2.32 8.90
C SER A 557 -55.01 -3.46 9.13
N PHE A 558 -56.01 -3.59 8.26
CA PHE A 558 -56.96 -4.72 8.30
C PHE A 558 -56.31 -6.08 8.07
N LEU A 559 -55.16 -6.13 7.40
CA LEU A 559 -54.41 -7.36 7.12
C LEU A 559 -53.39 -7.71 8.21
N LYS A 560 -53.54 -7.15 9.42
CA LYS A 560 -52.59 -7.37 10.51
C LYS A 560 -52.42 -8.84 10.87
N ASP A 561 -53.52 -9.58 10.91
CA ASP A 561 -53.57 -11.00 11.29
C ASP A 561 -53.60 -11.95 10.07
N ALA A 562 -53.49 -11.39 8.87
CA ALA A 562 -53.53 -12.15 7.62
C ALA A 562 -52.28 -13.03 7.44
N SER A 563 -52.42 -14.14 6.74
CA SER A 563 -51.32 -15.02 6.33
C SER A 563 -50.39 -14.36 5.29
N SER A 564 -49.16 -14.85 5.15
CA SER A 564 -48.21 -14.38 4.13
C SER A 564 -48.78 -14.44 2.70
N ALA A 565 -49.62 -15.44 2.41
CA ALA A 565 -50.28 -15.59 1.12
C ALA A 565 -51.35 -14.51 0.89
N GLU A 566 -52.20 -14.24 1.88
CA GLU A 566 -53.23 -13.20 1.79
C GLU A 566 -52.62 -11.80 1.66
N ARG A 567 -51.54 -11.53 2.41
CA ARG A 567 -50.78 -10.28 2.30
C ARG A 567 -50.17 -10.11 0.90
N ALA A 568 -49.53 -11.16 0.38
CA ALA A 568 -48.96 -11.15 -0.95
C ALA A 568 -50.05 -10.99 -2.03
N ASP A 569 -51.22 -11.61 -1.86
CA ASP A 569 -52.35 -11.48 -2.78
C ASP A 569 -52.91 -10.07 -2.83
N PHE A 570 -53.00 -9.39 -1.67
CA PHE A 570 -53.39 -7.99 -1.61
C PHE A 570 -52.41 -7.10 -2.40
N VAL A 571 -51.11 -7.18 -2.10
CA VAL A 571 -50.08 -6.39 -2.78
C VAL A 571 -50.03 -6.68 -4.28
N PHE A 572 -50.18 -7.95 -4.65
CA PHE A 572 -50.22 -8.37 -6.05
C PHE A 572 -51.37 -7.71 -6.81
N ARG A 573 -52.59 -7.76 -6.25
CA ARG A 573 -53.78 -7.17 -6.89
C ARG A 573 -53.68 -5.65 -7.00
N GLU A 574 -53.20 -4.98 -5.95
CA GLU A 574 -53.04 -3.51 -5.97
C GLU A 574 -52.01 -3.08 -7.04
N LEU A 575 -50.81 -3.69 -7.07
CA LEU A 575 -49.80 -3.36 -8.09
C LEU A 575 -50.27 -3.73 -9.50
N GLN A 576 -50.99 -4.83 -9.67
CA GLN A 576 -51.55 -5.24 -10.96
C GLN A 576 -52.60 -4.24 -11.44
N SER A 577 -53.40 -3.67 -10.53
CA SER A 577 -54.39 -2.63 -10.85
C SER A 577 -53.75 -1.34 -11.40
N TYR A 578 -52.47 -1.11 -11.13
CA TYR A 578 -51.71 0.03 -11.66
C TYR A 578 -51.15 -0.24 -13.07
N GLY A 579 -51.43 -1.41 -13.65
CA GLY A 579 -50.94 -1.82 -14.97
C GLY A 579 -49.49 -2.33 -14.98
N LEU A 580 -48.96 -2.74 -13.82
CA LEU A 580 -47.59 -3.26 -13.69
C LEU A 580 -47.51 -4.76 -13.94
N GLU A 581 -46.34 -5.20 -14.40
CA GLU A 581 -45.99 -6.63 -14.42
C GLU A 581 -45.56 -7.06 -13.02
N VAL A 582 -46.45 -7.79 -12.33
CA VAL A 582 -46.26 -8.19 -10.94
C VAL A 582 -45.96 -9.68 -10.84
N ASN A 583 -45.04 -10.05 -9.96
CA ASN A 583 -44.62 -11.42 -9.71
C ASN A 583 -44.60 -11.70 -8.19
N ARG A 584 -44.79 -12.97 -7.85
CA ARG A 584 -44.63 -13.49 -6.48
C ARG A 584 -43.37 -14.35 -6.41
N GLN A 585 -42.66 -14.31 -5.30
CA GLN A 585 -41.50 -15.17 -5.05
C GLN A 585 -41.66 -15.84 -3.68
N HIS A 586 -41.71 -17.17 -3.68
CA HIS A 586 -41.66 -17.94 -2.44
C HIS A 586 -40.21 -18.11 -2.00
N TYR A 587 -39.98 -17.97 -0.70
CA TYR A 587 -38.70 -18.27 -0.09
C TYR A 587 -38.87 -19.07 1.19
N LYS A 588 -37.88 -19.91 1.47
CA LYS A 588 -37.81 -20.74 2.67
C LYS A 588 -36.35 -20.93 3.07
N TYR A 589 -36.05 -20.69 4.34
CA TYR A 589 -34.78 -21.04 4.95
C TYR A 589 -34.89 -22.41 5.60
N ASP A 590 -33.82 -23.19 5.50
CA ASP A 590 -33.69 -24.42 6.26
C ASP A 590 -33.71 -24.11 7.77
N SER A 591 -34.33 -24.99 8.56
CA SER A 591 -34.54 -24.77 9.99
C SER A 591 -33.21 -24.58 10.74
N ILE A 592 -33.04 -23.41 11.39
CA ILE A 592 -31.86 -23.12 12.20
C ILE A 592 -32.07 -23.73 13.60
N PRO A 593 -31.10 -24.48 14.14
CA PRO A 593 -31.23 -25.13 15.45
C PRO A 593 -31.34 -24.19 16.66
N LEU A 594 -31.25 -22.86 16.50
CA LEU A 594 -31.35 -21.89 17.60
C LEU A 594 -32.79 -21.49 17.96
N HIS A 595 -33.77 -21.71 17.08
CA HIS A 595 -35.18 -21.49 17.38
C HIS A 595 -35.95 -22.80 17.18
N HIS A 596 -36.43 -23.37 18.28
CA HIS A 596 -37.47 -24.40 18.24
C HIS A 596 -38.80 -23.74 17.83
N GLY A 597 -38.98 -23.45 16.54
CA GLY A 597 -40.24 -22.91 16.02
C GLY A 597 -40.15 -22.41 14.60
N SER A 598 -40.82 -23.13 13.67
CA SER A 598 -41.11 -22.82 12.25
C SER A 598 -39.93 -22.43 11.35
N ALA A 599 -39.78 -23.09 10.21
CA ALA A 599 -38.91 -22.62 9.14
C ALA A 599 -39.26 -21.17 8.76
N LEU A 600 -38.27 -20.29 8.65
CA LEU A 600 -38.48 -18.92 8.18
C LEU A 600 -38.86 -19.00 6.69
N SER A 601 -40.13 -18.80 6.38
CA SER A 601 -40.66 -18.81 5.02
C SER A 601 -41.63 -17.66 4.83
N GLY A 602 -41.67 -17.11 3.62
CA GLY A 602 -42.58 -16.03 3.26
C GLY A 602 -42.75 -15.90 1.76
N ILE A 603 -43.55 -14.92 1.35
CA ILE A 603 -43.85 -14.64 -0.06
C ILE A 603 -43.57 -13.17 -0.33
N ASN A 604 -42.56 -12.89 -1.13
CA ASN A 604 -42.27 -11.54 -1.59
C ASN A 604 -43.13 -11.22 -2.81
N VAL A 605 -43.52 -9.95 -2.95
CA VAL A 605 -44.18 -9.45 -4.15
C VAL A 605 -43.32 -8.36 -4.75
N TYR A 606 -43.09 -8.42 -6.05
CA TYR A 606 -42.31 -7.40 -6.75
C TYR A 606 -42.92 -7.09 -8.11
N ALA A 607 -42.72 -5.85 -8.54
CA ALA A 607 -43.19 -5.37 -9.83
C ALA A 607 -42.14 -4.48 -10.48
N ARG A 608 -42.04 -4.55 -11.81
CA ARG A 608 -41.19 -3.66 -12.59
C ARG A 608 -42.06 -2.67 -13.36
N SER A 609 -41.69 -1.40 -13.29
CA SER A 609 -42.21 -0.34 -14.15
C SER A 609 -41.15 0.03 -15.17
N ALA A 610 -41.43 -0.26 -16.43
CA ALA A 610 -40.60 0.14 -17.56
C ALA A 610 -40.82 1.62 -17.86
N THR A 611 -39.74 2.39 -17.87
CA THR A 611 -39.79 3.82 -18.14
C THR A 611 -39.74 4.07 -19.65
N PRO A 612 -40.68 4.83 -20.24
CA PRO A 612 -40.85 4.91 -21.69
C PRO A 612 -39.70 5.59 -22.45
N ARG A 613 -38.77 6.26 -21.76
CA ARG A 613 -37.66 7.01 -22.36
C ARG A 613 -36.37 6.20 -22.54
N ILE A 614 -36.31 4.97 -22.05
CA ILE A 614 -35.09 4.17 -22.03
C ILE A 614 -35.35 2.71 -22.43
N ASP A 615 -34.28 1.96 -22.66
CA ASP A 615 -34.31 0.55 -23.08
C ASP A 615 -34.43 -0.44 -21.90
N GLY A 616 -34.66 0.07 -20.68
CA GLY A 616 -34.85 -0.74 -19.47
C GLY A 616 -33.59 -1.41 -18.92
N ARG A 617 -32.39 -0.97 -19.33
CA ARG A 617 -31.12 -1.54 -18.84
C ARG A 617 -30.75 -1.12 -17.43
N GLU A 618 -31.24 0.03 -16.95
CA GLU A 618 -30.90 0.59 -15.65
C GLU A 618 -32.14 0.70 -14.76
N ALA A 619 -31.97 0.48 -13.46
CA ALA A 619 -33.09 0.53 -12.51
C ALA A 619 -32.75 1.16 -11.15
N ILE A 620 -33.80 1.66 -10.49
CA ILE A 620 -33.83 2.09 -9.08
C ILE A 620 -34.81 1.19 -8.33
N ILE A 621 -34.41 0.70 -7.15
CA ILE A 621 -35.28 -0.12 -6.29
C ILE A 621 -35.95 0.73 -5.22
N LEU A 622 -37.25 0.55 -5.07
CA LEU A 622 -38.09 1.09 -4.00
C LEU A 622 -38.65 -0.09 -3.22
N THR A 623 -38.35 -0.19 -1.92
CA THR A 623 -38.76 -1.35 -1.13
C THR A 623 -39.32 -1.00 0.24
N ALA A 624 -40.26 -1.81 0.73
CA ALA A 624 -40.69 -1.80 2.11
C ALA A 624 -40.87 -3.24 2.57
N SER A 625 -40.35 -3.55 3.75
CA SER A 625 -40.64 -4.82 4.41
C SER A 625 -41.99 -4.72 5.09
N TRP A 626 -42.83 -5.75 5.01
CA TRP A 626 -44.12 -5.81 5.70
C TRP A 626 -43.93 -5.76 7.22
N ARG A 627 -42.83 -6.35 7.72
CA ARG A 627 -42.39 -6.26 9.10
C ARG A 627 -41.40 -5.10 9.29
N SER A 628 -41.66 -4.28 10.30
CA SER A 628 -40.79 -3.18 10.73
C SER A 628 -39.69 -3.70 11.67
N ARG A 629 -38.58 -2.96 11.77
CA ARG A 629 -37.60 -3.15 12.85
C ARG A 629 -38.17 -2.86 14.23
N TRP A 630 -39.24 -2.06 14.30
CA TRP A 630 -39.76 -1.56 15.56
C TRP A 630 -40.53 -2.64 16.32
N GLN A 631 -40.15 -2.85 17.57
CA GLN A 631 -40.74 -3.85 18.45
C GLN A 631 -41.79 -3.25 19.42
N GLY A 632 -42.17 -1.97 19.25
CA GLY A 632 -43.24 -1.33 20.04
C GLY A 632 -42.76 -0.56 21.29
N ALA A 633 -41.46 -0.35 21.48
CA ALA A 633 -40.94 0.48 22.56
C ALA A 633 -41.31 1.97 22.38
N ASP A 634 -41.92 2.57 23.41
CA ASP A 634 -42.45 3.94 23.44
C ASP A 634 -43.40 4.25 22.28
N ASP A 635 -44.42 3.39 22.12
CA ASP A 635 -45.54 3.60 21.21
C ASP A 635 -46.33 4.84 21.65
N PRO A 636 -46.43 5.91 20.83
CA PRO A 636 -47.30 7.05 21.13
C PRO A 636 -48.79 6.70 21.08
N PHE A 637 -49.15 5.55 20.48
CA PHE A 637 -50.51 5.04 20.34
C PHE A 637 -50.57 3.55 20.71
N PRO A 638 -50.30 3.19 21.98
CA PRO A 638 -50.38 1.80 22.41
C PRO A 638 -51.82 1.29 22.18
N PRO A 639 -52.01 0.08 21.63
CA PRO A 639 -53.35 -0.47 21.45
C PRO A 639 -54.07 -0.53 22.80
N ALA A 640 -55.29 -0.02 22.86
CA ALA A 640 -56.09 0.13 24.08
C ALA A 640 -56.32 -1.19 24.85
N GLU A 641 -56.09 -2.34 24.21
CA GLU A 641 -56.27 -3.68 24.78
C GLU A 641 -55.05 -4.23 25.53
N ASN A 642 -53.87 -3.58 25.46
CA ASN A 642 -52.63 -4.10 26.07
C ASN A 642 -51.99 -3.11 27.06
N LEU A 643 -52.76 -2.68 28.07
CA LEU A 643 -52.20 -1.91 29.19
C LEU A 643 -51.54 -2.79 30.27
N ASP A 644 -51.81 -4.11 30.30
CA ASP A 644 -51.34 -4.98 31.39
C ASP A 644 -50.46 -6.19 30.98
N GLU A 645 -50.26 -6.48 29.70
CA GLU A 645 -49.40 -7.61 29.29
C GLU A 645 -48.42 -7.24 28.18
N THR A 646 -47.15 -7.06 28.55
CA THR A 646 -45.98 -7.00 27.66
C THR A 646 -45.70 -8.32 26.91
N VAL A 647 -46.68 -9.21 26.77
CA VAL A 647 -46.48 -10.63 26.42
C VAL A 647 -47.03 -11.05 25.05
N SER A 648 -47.83 -10.23 24.35
CA SER A 648 -48.33 -10.57 23.00
C SER A 648 -47.79 -9.70 21.86
N ILE A 649 -46.60 -9.10 22.03
CA ILE A 649 -45.84 -8.62 20.86
C ILE A 649 -45.46 -9.88 20.08
N ASP A 650 -46.15 -10.13 18.96
CA ASP A 650 -45.78 -11.17 17.98
C ASP A 650 -44.25 -11.13 17.83
N GLN A 651 -43.57 -12.23 18.16
CA GLN A 651 -42.09 -12.31 18.20
C GLN A 651 -41.44 -11.94 16.85
N ARG A 652 -42.27 -11.73 15.81
CA ARG A 652 -41.97 -11.35 14.43
C ARG A 652 -41.99 -9.83 14.16
N GLY A 653 -42.27 -8.97 15.15
CA GLY A 653 -42.19 -7.49 15.04
C GLY A 653 -43.49 -6.81 14.55
N ARG A 654 -43.60 -5.48 14.78
CA ARG A 654 -44.76 -4.67 14.35
C ARG A 654 -44.82 -4.56 12.82
N ILE A 655 -46.02 -4.25 12.31
CA ILE A 655 -46.27 -4.12 10.88
C ILE A 655 -45.84 -2.73 10.42
N ASN A 656 -45.17 -2.67 9.28
CA ASN A 656 -44.77 -1.45 8.60
C ASN A 656 -45.92 -0.88 7.76
N VAL A 657 -47.03 -0.54 8.41
CA VAL A 657 -48.30 -0.21 7.74
C VAL A 657 -48.13 0.94 6.75
N ARG A 658 -47.59 2.07 7.23
CA ARG A 658 -47.40 3.25 6.38
C ARG A 658 -46.21 3.12 5.44
N GLY A 659 -45.20 2.31 5.73
CA GLY A 659 -44.12 2.04 4.77
C GLY A 659 -44.62 1.29 3.54
N VAL A 660 -45.40 0.22 3.74
CA VAL A 660 -46.04 -0.54 2.63
C VAL A 660 -47.01 0.35 1.86
N ALA A 661 -47.87 1.08 2.56
CA ALA A 661 -48.80 2.01 1.92
C ALA A 661 -48.08 3.12 1.12
N SER A 662 -46.97 3.66 1.64
CA SER A 662 -46.14 4.65 0.94
C SER A 662 -45.60 4.09 -0.37
N ILE A 663 -45.03 2.88 -0.36
CA ILE A 663 -44.48 2.27 -1.58
C ILE A 663 -45.58 1.97 -2.60
N LEU A 664 -46.75 1.48 -2.17
CA LEU A 664 -47.89 1.24 -3.07
C LEU A 664 -48.41 2.54 -3.70
N ALA A 665 -48.60 3.59 -2.89
CA ALA A 665 -49.05 4.89 -3.38
C ALA A 665 -48.01 5.55 -4.31
N LEU A 666 -46.72 5.48 -3.95
CA LEU A 666 -45.62 5.92 -4.80
C LEU A 666 -45.51 5.11 -6.09
N ALA A 667 -45.80 3.80 -6.05
CA ALA A 667 -45.81 2.98 -7.25
C ALA A 667 -46.87 3.49 -8.23
N ARG A 668 -48.10 3.74 -7.77
CA ARG A 668 -49.15 4.33 -8.61
C ARG A 668 -48.76 5.71 -9.14
N TYR A 669 -48.15 6.56 -8.31
CA TYR A 669 -47.78 7.93 -8.69
C TYR A 669 -46.61 7.94 -9.70
N LEU A 670 -45.49 7.29 -9.37
CA LEU A 670 -44.25 7.35 -10.15
C LEU A 670 -44.39 6.68 -11.53
N THR A 671 -45.24 5.68 -11.68
CA THR A 671 -45.49 5.03 -12.97
C THR A 671 -46.16 5.94 -13.99
N THR A 672 -46.85 6.99 -13.53
CA THR A 672 -47.43 8.02 -14.40
C THR A 672 -46.41 9.08 -14.85
N GLN A 673 -45.21 9.09 -14.25
CA GLN A 673 -44.22 10.13 -14.46
C GLN A 673 -43.33 9.84 -15.67
N ALA A 674 -43.61 10.49 -16.80
CA ALA A 674 -42.86 10.29 -18.05
C ALA A 674 -41.43 10.84 -18.06
N HIS A 675 -41.01 11.59 -17.03
CA HIS A 675 -39.73 12.31 -17.01
C HIS A 675 -38.57 11.51 -16.40
N LEU A 676 -38.83 10.30 -15.90
CA LEU A 676 -37.81 9.40 -15.37
C LEU A 676 -36.93 8.85 -16.52
N SER A 677 -35.72 8.43 -16.17
CA SER A 677 -34.68 7.92 -17.07
C SER A 677 -34.11 6.58 -16.59
N LYS A 678 -34.74 5.94 -15.59
CA LYS A 678 -34.41 4.61 -15.09
C LYS A 678 -35.71 3.86 -14.82
N ASP A 679 -35.67 2.54 -14.95
CA ASP A 679 -36.80 1.70 -14.57
C ASP A 679 -36.95 1.70 -13.04
N LEU A 680 -38.18 1.51 -12.58
CA LEU A 680 -38.46 1.38 -11.16
C LEU A 680 -38.82 -0.07 -10.84
N ILE A 681 -38.18 -0.61 -9.81
CA ILE A 681 -38.50 -1.94 -9.28
C ILE A 681 -39.06 -1.76 -7.87
N PHE A 682 -40.32 -2.15 -7.69
CA PHE A 682 -41.00 -2.13 -6.42
C PHE A 682 -40.90 -3.50 -5.78
N VAL A 683 -40.43 -3.59 -4.53
CA VAL A 683 -40.30 -4.85 -3.80
C VAL A 683 -40.94 -4.73 -2.43
N ILE A 684 -42.01 -5.48 -2.17
CA ILE A 684 -42.59 -5.64 -0.85
C ILE A 684 -42.20 -7.01 -0.32
N SER A 685 -41.34 -7.03 0.70
CA SER A 685 -40.89 -8.27 1.32
C SER A 685 -41.76 -8.65 2.50
N ASP A 686 -42.04 -9.93 2.71
CA ASP A 686 -42.87 -10.40 3.84
C ASP A 686 -42.12 -10.23 5.18
N GLY A 687 -40.93 -10.82 5.26
CA GLY A 687 -40.02 -10.64 6.39
C GLY A 687 -39.31 -9.29 6.42
N HIS A 688 -38.70 -8.95 7.57
CA HIS A 688 -37.94 -7.69 7.71
C HIS A 688 -36.64 -7.73 6.90
N LEU A 689 -35.76 -8.71 7.16
CA LEU A 689 -34.45 -8.86 6.48
C LEU A 689 -34.42 -10.08 5.57
N GLU A 690 -35.04 -11.18 5.98
CA GLU A 690 -35.06 -12.47 5.31
C GLU A 690 -35.74 -12.41 3.94
N GLY A 691 -36.83 -11.65 3.81
CA GLY A 691 -37.52 -11.51 2.54
C GLY A 691 -36.69 -10.75 1.50
N ILE A 692 -36.11 -9.60 1.88
CA ILE A 692 -35.27 -8.84 0.96
C ILE A 692 -33.96 -9.56 0.61
N HIS A 693 -33.39 -10.33 1.55
CA HIS A 693 -32.23 -11.17 1.29
C HIS A 693 -32.55 -12.24 0.25
N ALA A 694 -33.69 -12.92 0.37
CA ALA A 694 -34.13 -13.92 -0.59
C ALA A 694 -34.31 -13.32 -1.99
N TRP A 695 -34.98 -12.17 -2.07
CA TRP A 695 -35.20 -11.48 -3.34
C TRP A 695 -33.90 -11.02 -3.99
N SER A 696 -33.05 -10.30 -3.25
CA SER A 696 -31.77 -9.79 -3.76
C SER A 696 -30.83 -10.92 -4.16
N SER A 697 -30.74 -12.00 -3.38
CA SER A 697 -29.91 -13.16 -3.71
C SER A 697 -30.35 -13.83 -5.01
N ALA A 698 -31.66 -13.92 -5.27
CA ALA A 698 -32.18 -14.47 -6.51
C ALA A 698 -32.00 -13.50 -7.70
N TYR A 699 -32.16 -12.19 -7.48
CA TYR A 699 -31.98 -11.15 -8.50
C TYR A 699 -30.54 -11.05 -9.00
N PHE A 700 -29.56 -11.02 -8.08
CA PHE A 700 -28.13 -10.88 -8.42
C PHE A 700 -27.40 -12.22 -8.63
N GLY A 701 -28.10 -13.36 -8.50
CA GLY A 701 -27.53 -14.69 -8.73
C GLY A 701 -26.60 -15.21 -7.63
N SER A 702 -26.72 -14.72 -6.40
CA SER A 702 -25.87 -15.08 -5.26
C SER A 702 -26.61 -15.92 -4.21
N LYS A 703 -27.13 -17.09 -4.60
CA LYS A 703 -27.88 -17.96 -3.68
C LYS A 703 -26.99 -18.46 -2.54
N SER A 704 -27.38 -18.16 -1.29
CA SER A 704 -26.68 -18.62 -0.08
C SER A 704 -27.04 -20.06 0.27
N GLU A 705 -26.12 -20.79 0.91
CA GLU A 705 -26.40 -22.15 1.42
C GLU A 705 -27.56 -22.14 2.41
N GLY A 706 -28.54 -23.04 2.22
CA GLY A 706 -29.73 -23.15 3.07
C GLY A 706 -30.90 -22.22 2.74
N LEU A 707 -30.81 -21.43 1.66
CA LEU A 707 -31.91 -20.63 1.12
C LEU A 707 -32.53 -21.31 -0.11
N GLN A 708 -33.80 -21.72 0.01
CA GLN A 708 -34.63 -22.17 -1.09
C GLN A 708 -35.48 -21.00 -1.57
N VAL A 709 -35.29 -20.58 -2.82
CA VAL A 709 -35.96 -19.40 -3.38
C VAL A 709 -36.25 -19.55 -4.87
N ASP A 710 -37.45 -19.11 -5.27
CA ASP A 710 -37.87 -19.07 -6.67
C ASP A 710 -37.03 -18.06 -7.48
N PRO A 711 -36.72 -18.34 -8.75
CA PRO A 711 -36.03 -17.40 -9.62
C PRO A 711 -36.87 -16.14 -9.86
N VAL A 712 -36.20 -15.01 -10.11
CA VAL A 712 -36.88 -13.75 -10.44
C VAL A 712 -37.16 -13.68 -11.93
N SER A 713 -38.43 -13.64 -12.33
CA SER A 713 -38.89 -13.66 -13.74
C SER A 713 -38.42 -12.49 -14.60
N ALA A 714 -38.18 -11.32 -13.99
CA ALA A 714 -37.86 -10.06 -14.66
C ALA A 714 -36.51 -9.47 -14.19
N GLY A 715 -35.51 -10.34 -13.97
CA GLY A 715 -34.14 -9.91 -13.67
C GLY A 715 -33.40 -9.38 -14.92
N GLY A 716 -32.34 -8.60 -14.72
CA GLY A 716 -31.41 -8.22 -15.80
C GLY A 716 -31.12 -6.72 -15.95
N SER A 717 -31.87 -5.85 -15.28
CA SER A 717 -31.50 -4.43 -15.20
C SER A 717 -30.35 -4.23 -14.21
N GLN A 718 -29.40 -3.37 -14.57
CA GLN A 718 -28.36 -2.93 -13.66
C GLN A 718 -28.96 -1.95 -12.65
N VAL A 719 -29.04 -2.38 -11.40
CA VAL A 719 -29.55 -1.55 -10.31
C VAL A 719 -28.43 -0.64 -9.82
N TRP A 720 -28.70 0.66 -9.73
CA TRP A 720 -27.71 1.61 -9.23
C TRP A 720 -27.96 2.00 -7.77
N ASN A 721 -29.22 2.30 -7.46
CA ASN A 721 -29.61 2.80 -6.16
C ASN A 721 -30.82 2.02 -5.63
N ALA A 722 -30.89 1.87 -4.30
CA ALA A 722 -32.05 1.32 -3.64
C ALA A 722 -32.42 2.13 -2.40
N ILE A 723 -33.72 2.34 -2.18
CA ILE A 723 -34.22 2.98 -0.96
C ILE A 723 -35.30 2.11 -0.32
N SER A 724 -35.13 1.87 0.98
CA SER A 724 -36.06 1.09 1.79
C SER A 724 -36.79 1.98 2.78
N ILE A 725 -38.11 1.84 2.90
CA ILE A 725 -38.95 2.64 3.80
C ILE A 725 -39.46 1.78 4.95
N ASP A 726 -39.14 2.16 6.19
CA ASP A 726 -39.67 1.58 7.41
C ASP A 726 -40.41 2.68 8.20
N TYR A 727 -41.73 2.74 8.01
CA TYR A 727 -42.63 3.72 8.58
C TYR A 727 -43.84 3.03 9.25
N PRO A 728 -43.71 2.63 10.53
CA PRO A 728 -44.72 1.81 11.20
C PRO A 728 -45.84 2.61 11.91
N SER A 729 -45.60 3.86 12.29
CA SER A 729 -46.52 4.72 13.08
C SER A 729 -47.37 5.62 12.19
N ASP A 730 -48.41 6.25 12.75
CA ASP A 730 -49.25 7.19 12.01
C ASP A 730 -48.53 8.47 11.61
N SER A 731 -47.66 8.96 12.48
CA SER A 731 -46.80 10.11 12.23
C SER A 731 -45.42 9.85 12.83
N PHE A 732 -44.48 10.74 12.52
CA PHE A 732 -43.10 10.64 13.00
C PHE A 732 -42.52 12.00 13.38
N SER A 733 -41.54 11.99 14.28
CA SER A 733 -40.83 13.20 14.74
C SER A 733 -39.58 13.52 13.91
N SER A 734 -38.91 12.48 13.41
CA SER A 734 -37.64 12.57 12.67
C SER A 734 -37.44 11.32 11.83
N LEU A 735 -36.67 11.41 10.74
CA LEU A 735 -36.20 10.20 10.05
C LEU A 735 -34.81 9.80 10.55
N GLU A 736 -34.66 8.51 10.82
CA GLU A 736 -33.39 7.86 11.02
C GLU A 736 -32.91 7.30 9.67
N VAL A 737 -31.75 7.75 9.20
CA VAL A 737 -31.14 7.18 8.00
C VAL A 737 -30.21 6.06 8.42
N GLN A 738 -30.50 4.86 7.94
CA GLN A 738 -29.70 3.66 8.17
C GLN A 738 -28.92 3.36 6.89
N TYR A 739 -27.61 3.25 7.04
CA TYR A 739 -26.68 3.13 5.92
C TYR A 739 -25.59 2.09 6.17
N GLU A 740 -25.42 1.62 7.41
CA GLU A 740 -24.41 0.60 7.72
C GLU A 740 -24.75 -0.74 7.11
N GLY A 741 -23.91 -1.21 6.18
CA GLY A 741 -24.01 -2.51 5.55
C GLY A 741 -23.27 -3.62 6.30
N PHE A 742 -23.31 -4.81 5.71
CA PHE A 742 -22.61 -5.97 6.24
C PHE A 742 -21.09 -5.79 6.18
N ASP A 743 -20.39 -6.36 7.17
CA ASP A 743 -18.92 -6.41 7.22
C ASP A 743 -18.22 -5.05 7.06
N GLY A 744 -18.89 -3.96 7.45
CA GLY A 744 -18.34 -2.59 7.40
C GLY A 744 -18.46 -1.92 6.02
N GLN A 745 -19.23 -2.48 5.10
CA GLN A 745 -19.58 -1.82 3.84
C GLN A 745 -20.48 -0.60 4.10
N LEU A 746 -20.29 0.43 3.28
CA LEU A 746 -21.04 1.68 3.33
C LEU A 746 -21.45 2.06 1.90
N PRO A 747 -22.60 2.73 1.73
CA PRO A 747 -22.99 3.25 0.43
C PRO A 747 -22.12 4.46 0.11
N ASN A 748 -22.09 4.84 -1.16
CA ASN A 748 -21.53 6.11 -1.55
C ASN A 748 -22.14 7.27 -0.71
N MET A 749 -21.27 8.14 -0.17
CA MET A 749 -21.68 9.23 0.72
C MET A 749 -22.68 10.20 0.06
N ASP A 750 -22.65 10.37 -1.26
CA ASP A 750 -23.59 11.24 -1.97
C ASP A 750 -25.04 10.77 -1.87
N VAL A 751 -25.28 9.46 -1.72
CA VAL A 751 -26.63 8.92 -1.51
C VAL A 751 -27.19 9.39 -0.17
N VAL A 752 -26.37 9.33 0.88
CA VAL A 752 -26.74 9.81 2.21
C VAL A 752 -26.89 11.33 2.20
N ASN A 753 -25.93 12.05 1.61
CA ASN A 753 -25.93 13.52 1.55
C ASN A 753 -27.10 14.07 0.72
N THR A 754 -27.53 13.35 -0.31
CA THR A 754 -28.72 13.68 -1.12
C THR A 754 -29.97 13.66 -0.26
N ILE A 755 -30.19 12.62 0.55
CA ILE A 755 -31.31 12.59 1.50
C ILE A 755 -31.21 13.71 2.52
N VAL A 756 -30.01 13.98 3.04
CA VAL A 756 -29.80 15.08 4.00
C VAL A 756 -30.23 16.42 3.40
N ARG A 757 -29.78 16.69 2.19
CA ARG A 757 -30.09 17.94 1.49
C ARG A 757 -31.56 18.05 1.11
N ILE A 758 -32.19 16.96 0.66
CA ILE A 758 -33.62 16.93 0.35
C ILE A 758 -34.45 17.19 1.61
N ALA A 759 -34.16 16.52 2.72
CA ALA A 759 -34.88 16.68 3.98
C ALA A 759 -34.85 18.13 4.51
N ASP A 760 -33.72 18.81 4.36
CA ASP A 760 -33.56 20.24 4.72
C ASP A 760 -34.42 21.15 3.80
N THR A 761 -34.68 20.75 2.55
CA THR A 761 -35.47 21.54 1.57
C THR A 761 -36.98 21.25 1.56
N VAL A 762 -37.43 20.09 2.08
CA VAL A 762 -38.85 19.77 2.18
C VAL A 762 -39.53 20.77 3.14
N THR A 763 -40.73 21.22 2.78
CA THR A 763 -41.52 22.18 3.57
C THR A 763 -41.55 21.80 5.05
N GLY A 764 -41.10 22.71 5.92
CA GLY A 764 -41.03 22.49 7.37
C GLY A 764 -39.70 21.97 7.90
N GLY A 765 -38.76 21.56 7.05
CA GLY A 765 -37.40 21.14 7.43
C GLY A 765 -37.41 19.88 8.30
N MET A 766 -37.38 18.71 7.68
CA MET A 766 -37.58 17.46 8.39
C MET A 766 -36.28 16.98 9.07
N PRO A 767 -36.25 16.82 10.41
CA PRO A 767 -35.03 16.51 11.14
C PRO A 767 -34.58 15.08 10.85
N LEU A 768 -33.28 14.96 10.60
CA LEU A 768 -32.60 13.69 10.36
C LEU A 768 -31.72 13.31 11.54
N THR A 769 -31.73 12.02 11.86
CA THR A 769 -30.89 11.44 12.92
C THR A 769 -30.16 10.21 12.38
N PHE A 770 -29.03 9.89 12.99
CA PHE A 770 -28.33 8.63 12.77
C PHE A 770 -28.41 7.80 14.05
N GLY A 771 -29.57 7.20 14.28
CA GLY A 771 -29.63 5.94 14.98
C GLY A 771 -29.62 5.92 16.50
N LEU A 772 -29.63 7.06 17.18
CA LEU A 772 -29.93 7.10 18.61
C LEU A 772 -30.97 8.17 18.90
N ARG A 773 -32.07 7.74 19.52
CA ARG A 773 -32.94 8.60 20.33
C ARG A 773 -32.09 9.43 21.29
N SER A 774 -32.63 10.58 21.68
CA SER A 774 -32.12 11.49 22.70
C SER A 774 -31.90 10.79 24.06
N ALA A 775 -30.88 9.94 24.17
CA ALA A 775 -30.39 9.47 25.46
C ALA A 775 -29.79 10.68 26.21
N PRO A 776 -29.93 10.74 27.55
CA PRO A 776 -29.43 11.87 28.33
C PRO A 776 -27.92 12.06 28.07
N LEU A 777 -27.49 13.32 27.91
CA LEU A 777 -26.09 13.63 27.64
C LEU A 777 -25.23 13.29 28.87
N HIS A 778 -24.51 12.18 28.80
CA HIS A 778 -23.74 11.61 29.90
C HIS A 778 -22.43 12.34 30.16
N LEU A 779 -21.90 13.10 29.20
CA LEU A 779 -20.69 13.91 29.37
C LEU A 779 -21.05 15.36 29.72
N LYS A 780 -22.11 15.90 29.12
CA LYS A 780 -22.54 17.27 29.37
C LYS A 780 -22.93 17.52 30.83
N GLU A 781 -23.79 16.66 31.41
CA GLU A 781 -24.25 16.86 32.79
C GLU A 781 -23.14 16.79 33.84
N PRO A 782 -22.22 15.80 33.85
CA PRO A 782 -21.16 15.75 34.84
C PRO A 782 -20.15 16.87 34.69
N VAL A 783 -19.79 17.27 33.45
CA VAL A 783 -18.89 18.40 33.21
C VAL A 783 -19.51 19.70 33.69
N GLN A 784 -20.81 19.88 33.47
CA GLN A 784 -21.54 21.05 33.96
C GLN A 784 -21.62 21.06 35.49
N ARG A 785 -21.90 19.92 36.13
CA ARG A 785 -21.87 19.78 37.60
C ARG A 785 -20.47 20.03 38.17
N LEU A 786 -19.42 19.55 37.49
CA LEU A 786 -18.03 19.76 37.92
C LEU A 786 -17.64 21.24 37.79
N ALA A 787 -17.98 21.89 36.68
CA ALA A 787 -17.72 23.32 36.49
C ALA A 787 -18.44 24.17 37.54
N GLN A 788 -19.72 23.87 37.81
CA GLN A 788 -20.50 24.49 38.88
C GLN A 788 -19.86 24.28 40.27
N LYS A 789 -19.33 23.08 40.56
CA LYS A 789 -18.65 22.77 41.83
C LYS A 789 -17.37 23.60 42.04
N TRP A 790 -16.73 24.06 40.97
CA TRP A 790 -15.52 24.89 41.00
C TRP A 790 -15.80 26.38 40.78
N GLY A 791 -17.08 26.80 40.78
CA GLY A 791 -17.48 28.20 40.59
C GLY A 791 -17.31 28.72 39.15
N ILE A 792 -17.11 27.84 38.17
CA ILE A 792 -16.89 28.19 36.76
C ILE A 792 -18.19 27.92 35.99
N ARG A 793 -18.77 28.96 35.36
CA ARG A 793 -19.90 28.80 34.44
C ARG A 793 -19.34 28.48 33.05
N LEU A 794 -19.69 27.32 32.50
CA LEU A 794 -19.28 26.94 31.14
C LEU A 794 -19.85 27.95 30.14
N ARG A 795 -19.03 28.40 29.17
CA ARG A 795 -19.50 29.25 28.07
C ARG A 795 -20.47 28.46 27.20
N SER A 796 -21.54 29.10 26.71
CA SER A 796 -22.54 28.49 25.82
C SER A 796 -21.92 27.73 24.64
N ASP A 797 -20.86 28.29 24.07
CA ASP A 797 -20.16 27.73 22.90
C ASP A 797 -19.49 26.39 23.25
N VAL A 798 -18.90 26.29 24.46
CA VAL A 798 -18.26 25.06 24.94
C VAL A 798 -19.30 24.00 25.26
N GLU A 799 -20.45 24.39 25.82
CA GLU A 799 -21.56 23.46 26.07
C GLU A 799 -22.14 22.89 24.76
N TYR A 800 -22.22 23.72 23.72
CA TYR A 800 -22.66 23.32 22.39
C TYR A 800 -21.68 22.35 21.74
N GLU A 801 -20.38 22.67 21.74
CA GLU A 801 -19.34 21.82 21.16
C GLU A 801 -19.18 20.49 21.92
N LEU A 802 -19.34 20.50 23.25
CA LEU A 802 -19.34 19.27 24.05
C LEU A 802 -20.51 18.36 23.68
N GLY A 803 -21.69 18.94 23.43
CA GLY A 803 -22.85 18.20 22.92
C GLY A 803 -22.61 17.62 21.53
N ASN A 804 -22.00 18.38 20.62
CA ASN A 804 -21.65 17.90 19.28
C ASN A 804 -20.60 16.79 19.31
N TYR A 805 -19.59 16.92 20.16
CA TYR A 805 -18.59 15.88 20.38
C TYR A 805 -19.23 14.61 20.93
N GLU A 806 -20.08 14.71 21.96
CA GLU A 806 -20.78 13.55 22.52
C GLU A 806 -21.68 12.85 21.49
N ASN A 807 -22.41 13.62 20.69
CA ASN A 807 -23.20 13.10 19.57
C ASN A 807 -22.31 12.42 18.51
N GLY A 808 -21.17 13.03 18.18
CA GLY A 808 -20.18 12.48 17.25
C GLY A 808 -19.56 11.18 17.75
N VAL A 809 -19.22 11.09 19.04
CA VAL A 809 -18.74 9.85 19.69
C VAL A 809 -19.81 8.78 19.57
N ARG A 810 -21.07 9.11 19.85
CA ARG A 810 -22.18 8.16 19.83
C ARG A 810 -22.45 7.62 18.42
N ALA A 811 -22.48 8.50 17.42
CA ALA A 811 -22.63 8.12 16.01
C ALA A 811 -21.45 7.24 15.55
N ALA A 812 -20.23 7.63 15.88
CA ALA A 812 -19.03 6.85 15.59
C ALA A 812 -19.07 5.45 16.23
N LEU A 813 -19.43 5.36 17.51
CA LEU A 813 -19.55 4.09 18.23
C LEU A 813 -20.65 3.20 17.66
N ARG A 814 -21.78 3.76 17.23
CA ARG A 814 -22.84 3.01 16.55
C ARG A 814 -22.32 2.41 15.25
N GLN A 815 -21.73 3.22 14.38
CA GLN A 815 -21.22 2.77 13.09
C GLN A 815 -20.09 1.73 13.28
N VAL A 816 -19.18 1.97 14.22
CA VAL A 816 -18.14 1.00 14.60
C VAL A 816 -18.76 -0.27 15.17
N GLY A 817 -19.83 -0.20 15.96
CA GLY A 817 -20.54 -1.36 16.49
C GLY A 817 -21.13 -2.27 15.42
N PHE A 818 -21.81 -1.69 14.42
CA PHE A 818 -22.29 -2.44 13.25
C PHE A 818 -21.12 -3.04 12.44
N GLY A 819 -20.04 -2.27 12.24
CA GLY A 819 -18.83 -2.76 11.59
C GLY A 819 -18.17 -3.92 12.32
N VAL A 820 -17.99 -3.84 13.65
CA VAL A 820 -17.38 -4.90 14.47
C VAL A 820 -18.24 -6.16 14.49
N THR A 821 -19.57 -6.01 14.59
CA THR A 821 -20.47 -7.17 14.55
C THR A 821 -20.64 -7.72 13.13
N GLY A 822 -20.32 -6.94 12.09
CA GLY A 822 -20.51 -7.27 10.69
C GLY A 822 -21.98 -7.31 10.28
N ARG A 823 -22.88 -6.75 11.10
CA ARG A 823 -24.32 -6.72 10.87
C ARG A 823 -24.69 -5.47 10.05
N ALA A 824 -25.63 -5.62 9.14
CA ALA A 824 -26.28 -4.46 8.53
C ALA A 824 -27.30 -3.84 9.50
N SER A 825 -27.48 -2.53 9.39
CA SER A 825 -28.46 -1.78 10.19
C SER A 825 -29.90 -1.96 9.70
N GLY A 826 -30.11 -2.40 8.45
CA GLY A 826 -31.42 -2.66 7.85
C GLY A 826 -31.36 -3.38 6.48
N PRO A 827 -32.50 -3.48 5.78
CA PRO A 827 -32.65 -4.14 4.48
C PRO A 827 -31.64 -3.72 3.40
N HIS A 828 -31.21 -2.46 3.41
CA HIS A 828 -30.27 -1.91 2.44
C HIS A 828 -28.92 -2.64 2.39
N GLY A 829 -28.48 -3.27 3.49
CA GLY A 829 -27.19 -3.94 3.56
C GLY A 829 -27.03 -5.08 2.55
N PHE A 830 -28.14 -5.71 2.12
CA PHE A 830 -28.10 -6.76 1.09
C PHE A 830 -27.82 -6.21 -0.30
N PHE A 831 -28.24 -4.99 -0.60
CA PHE A 831 -27.95 -4.32 -1.87
C PHE A 831 -26.48 -3.89 -1.97
N GLN A 832 -25.91 -3.40 -0.88
CA GLN A 832 -24.51 -2.95 -0.84
C GLN A 832 -23.51 -4.07 -1.18
N ARG A 833 -23.82 -5.32 -0.80
CA ARG A 833 -23.02 -6.51 -1.16
C ARG A 833 -22.94 -6.75 -2.67
N HIS A 834 -23.94 -6.29 -3.40
CA HIS A 834 -24.02 -6.34 -4.86
C HIS A 834 -23.61 -5.03 -5.51
N HIS A 835 -22.90 -4.18 -4.76
CA HIS A 835 -22.46 -2.88 -5.21
C HIS A 835 -23.62 -1.98 -5.67
N VAL A 836 -24.77 -2.08 -5.00
CA VAL A 836 -25.90 -1.16 -5.16
C VAL A 836 -25.90 -0.21 -3.98
N ASP A 837 -25.82 1.09 -4.26
CA ASP A 837 -25.78 2.11 -3.22
C ASP A 837 -27.17 2.27 -2.61
N ALA A 838 -27.30 1.90 -1.33
CA ALA A 838 -28.61 1.74 -0.71
C ALA A 838 -28.67 2.23 0.72
N ILE A 839 -29.86 2.72 1.10
CA ILE A 839 -30.18 3.22 2.44
C ILE A 839 -31.59 2.79 2.87
N THR A 840 -31.81 2.71 4.18
CA THR A 840 -33.14 2.52 4.77
C THR A 840 -33.53 3.78 5.55
N LEU A 841 -34.73 4.31 5.29
CA LEU A 841 -35.32 5.40 6.04
C LEU A 841 -36.26 4.82 7.09
N TYR A 842 -35.91 4.98 8.36
CA TYR A 842 -36.75 4.60 9.47
C TYR A 842 -37.44 5.84 10.05
N ALA A 843 -38.77 5.88 9.98
CA ALA A 843 -39.56 6.97 10.53
C ALA A 843 -39.80 6.74 12.03
N VAL A 844 -39.19 7.58 12.87
CA VAL A 844 -39.24 7.43 14.33
C VAL A 844 -40.67 7.72 14.83
N PRO A 845 -41.37 6.72 15.41
CA PRO A 845 -42.75 6.88 15.88
C PRO A 845 -42.94 8.06 16.82
N ALA A 846 -43.86 8.96 16.49
CA ALA A 846 -44.28 10.08 17.34
C ALA A 846 -45.67 10.60 16.89
N THR A 847 -46.26 11.52 17.67
CA THR A 847 -47.55 12.14 17.35
C THR A 847 -47.52 13.17 16.20
N GLY A 848 -46.35 13.43 15.58
CA GLY A 848 -46.18 14.42 14.51
C GLY A 848 -44.99 15.35 14.75
N PRO A 849 -44.65 16.24 13.80
CA PRO A 849 -45.55 16.84 12.80
C PRO A 849 -45.53 16.22 11.39
N TYR A 850 -44.74 15.17 11.15
CA TYR A 850 -44.49 14.64 9.79
C TYR A 850 -45.29 13.37 9.47
N GLY A 851 -45.60 13.18 8.18
CA GLY A 851 -46.45 12.08 7.69
C GLY A 851 -46.26 11.78 6.20
N PHE A 852 -47.25 11.15 5.54
CA PHE A 852 -47.19 10.73 4.13
C PHE A 852 -46.80 11.85 3.15
N PHE A 853 -47.28 13.07 3.37
CA PHE A 853 -46.93 14.23 2.55
C PHE A 853 -45.41 14.44 2.49
N HIS A 854 -44.75 14.39 3.64
CA HIS A 854 -43.31 14.63 3.76
C HIS A 854 -42.51 13.45 3.21
N MET A 855 -42.92 12.22 3.54
CA MET A 855 -42.28 10.99 3.05
C MET A 855 -42.36 10.90 1.51
N GLY A 856 -43.53 11.11 0.93
CA GLY A 856 -43.73 11.03 -0.52
C GLY A 856 -42.90 12.07 -1.28
N ARG A 857 -42.88 13.33 -0.82
CA ARG A 857 -42.06 14.39 -1.44
C ARG A 857 -40.57 14.10 -1.36
N LEU A 858 -40.11 13.56 -0.22
CA LEU A 858 -38.72 13.19 -0.04
C LEU A 858 -38.30 12.05 -0.98
N VAL A 859 -39.13 11.00 -1.08
CA VAL A 859 -38.83 9.83 -1.93
C VAL A 859 -38.93 10.19 -3.41
N GLU A 860 -39.93 10.98 -3.82
CA GLU A 860 -39.99 11.51 -5.19
C GLU A 860 -38.72 12.32 -5.52
N SER A 861 -38.33 13.27 -4.66
CA SER A 861 -37.13 14.07 -4.89
C SER A 861 -35.87 13.22 -4.96
N PHE A 862 -35.78 12.15 -4.16
CA PHE A 862 -34.67 11.21 -4.19
C PHE A 862 -34.63 10.44 -5.52
N VAL A 863 -35.76 9.87 -5.94
CA VAL A 863 -35.89 9.14 -7.22
C VAL A 863 -35.53 10.05 -8.39
N ARG A 864 -35.99 11.31 -8.38
CA ARG A 864 -35.62 12.31 -9.41
C ARG A 864 -34.11 12.56 -9.44
N SER A 865 -33.49 12.73 -8.28
CA SER A 865 -32.04 12.99 -8.18
C SER A 865 -31.25 11.79 -8.71
N MET A 866 -31.63 10.56 -8.33
CA MET A 866 -30.96 9.34 -8.76
C MET A 866 -31.24 8.98 -10.22
N SER A 867 -32.38 9.39 -10.76
CA SER A 867 -32.71 9.22 -12.18
C SER A 867 -31.73 10.00 -13.06
N ASN A 868 -31.33 11.20 -12.65
CA ASN A 868 -30.43 12.09 -13.40
C ASN A 868 -29.00 11.56 -13.55
N LEU A 869 -28.60 10.55 -12.77
CA LEU A 869 -27.28 9.96 -12.89
C LEU A 869 -27.11 9.34 -14.29
N LEU A 870 -26.04 9.68 -14.99
CA LEU A 870 -25.67 9.06 -16.29
C LEU A 870 -24.67 7.91 -16.12
N GLU A 871 -24.02 7.87 -14.98
CA GLU A 871 -23.07 6.83 -14.61
C GLU A 871 -23.22 6.51 -13.13
N ARG A 872 -22.64 5.37 -12.74
CA ARG A 872 -22.61 4.97 -11.34
C ARG A 872 -21.71 5.91 -10.54
N LEU A 873 -22.13 6.23 -9.32
CA LEU A 873 -21.33 7.05 -8.40
C LEU A 873 -19.97 6.39 -8.15
N HIS A 874 -18.89 7.09 -8.47
CA HIS A 874 -17.52 6.56 -8.33
C HIS A 874 -16.47 7.62 -7.91
N HIS A 875 -16.81 8.91 -7.98
CA HIS A 875 -15.93 10.01 -7.55
C HIS A 875 -16.03 10.32 -6.04
N SER A 876 -17.16 10.00 -5.42
CA SER A 876 -17.43 10.25 -4.00
C SER A 876 -16.88 9.17 -3.07
N GLN A 877 -16.85 9.48 -1.77
CA GLN A 877 -16.21 8.64 -0.76
C GLN A 877 -17.05 7.40 -0.37
N PHE A 878 -16.40 6.23 -0.36
CA PHE A 878 -16.97 4.95 0.09
C PHE A 878 -16.55 4.53 1.50
N PHE A 879 -15.57 5.23 2.08
CA PHE A 879 -15.09 4.98 3.44
C PHE A 879 -15.08 6.29 4.22
N TYR A 880 -16.00 6.41 5.17
CA TYR A 880 -16.18 7.58 6.00
C TYR A 880 -16.79 7.19 7.34
N LEU A 881 -16.60 8.04 8.35
CA LEU A 881 -17.26 7.92 9.65
C LEU A 881 -18.18 9.14 9.81
N LEU A 882 -19.49 8.96 9.84
CA LEU A 882 -20.41 10.08 10.04
C LEU A 882 -20.49 10.40 11.53
N LEU A 883 -20.24 11.66 11.88
CA LEU A 883 -20.39 12.16 13.26
C LEU A 883 -21.78 12.73 13.47
N ASN A 884 -22.34 13.35 12.44
CA ASN A 884 -23.72 13.84 12.37
C ASN A 884 -24.12 13.98 10.89
N PRO A 885 -25.41 14.25 10.57
CA PRO A 885 -25.88 14.38 9.17
C PRO A 885 -25.09 15.36 8.30
N ARG A 886 -24.39 16.30 8.92
CA ARG A 886 -23.69 17.39 8.24
C ARG A 886 -22.17 17.31 8.36
N ARG A 887 -21.60 16.33 9.07
CA ARG A 887 -20.15 16.22 9.29
C ARG A 887 -19.67 14.77 9.32
N PHE A 888 -18.53 14.55 8.67
CA PHE A 888 -17.91 13.24 8.56
C PHE A 888 -16.39 13.32 8.77
N VAL A 889 -15.79 12.18 9.11
CA VAL A 889 -14.33 12.01 9.16
C VAL A 889 -13.87 11.21 7.95
N PRO A 890 -12.95 11.74 7.11
CA PRO A 890 -12.40 11.00 5.99
C PRO A 890 -11.58 9.79 6.44
N ILE A 891 -11.61 8.69 5.66
CA ILE A 891 -10.84 7.48 5.96
C ILE A 891 -9.34 7.72 6.10
N GLY A 892 -8.76 8.66 5.34
CA GLY A 892 -7.33 8.99 5.45
C GLY A 892 -6.90 9.44 6.84
N THR A 893 -7.84 9.97 7.64
CA THR A 893 -7.61 10.32 9.05
C THR A 893 -7.93 9.14 9.97
N ALA A 894 -9.04 8.45 9.72
CA ALA A 894 -9.48 7.33 10.55
C ALA A 894 -8.49 6.13 10.50
N ILE A 895 -7.99 5.77 9.32
CA ILE A 895 -7.11 4.61 9.07
C ILE A 895 -5.78 4.66 9.85
N LEU A 896 -5.37 5.85 10.31
CA LEU A 896 -4.18 6.03 11.14
C LEU A 896 -4.28 5.24 12.45
N VAL A 897 -5.48 5.05 13.01
CA VAL A 897 -5.69 4.31 14.25
C VAL A 897 -5.19 2.85 14.16
N PRO A 898 -5.76 1.98 13.29
CA PRO A 898 -5.31 0.60 13.14
C PRO A 898 -3.91 0.51 12.52
N LEU A 899 -3.49 1.47 11.69
CA LEU A 899 -2.14 1.51 11.12
C LEU A 899 -1.07 1.63 12.20
N LEU A 900 -1.19 2.62 13.09
CA LEU A 900 -0.25 2.83 14.18
C LEU A 900 -0.23 1.63 15.15
N LEU A 901 -1.38 1.02 15.43
CA LEU A 901 -1.47 -0.21 16.22
C LEU A 901 -0.79 -1.40 15.53
N SER A 902 -1.00 -1.58 14.22
CA SER A 902 -0.35 -2.63 13.42
C SER A 902 1.17 -2.50 13.41
N ILE A 903 1.69 -1.29 13.23
CA ILE A 903 3.13 -1.01 13.30
C ILE A 903 3.67 -1.34 14.70
N SER A 904 2.96 -0.93 15.76
CA SER A 904 3.37 -1.23 17.15
C SER A 904 3.40 -2.74 17.45
N LEU A 905 2.38 -3.48 17.02
CA LEU A 905 2.32 -4.94 17.15
C LEU A 905 3.48 -5.61 16.40
N THR A 906 3.76 -5.19 15.17
CA THR A 906 4.83 -5.75 14.34
C THR A 906 6.22 -5.49 14.95
N ILE A 907 6.49 -4.26 15.41
CA ILE A 907 7.75 -3.94 16.09
C ILE A 907 7.89 -4.73 17.40
N SER A 908 6.80 -4.94 18.14
CA SER A 908 6.79 -5.75 19.36
C SER A 908 7.16 -7.20 19.09
N GLY A 909 6.64 -7.81 18.02
CA GLY A 909 6.98 -9.16 17.60
C GLY A 909 8.45 -9.29 17.18
N LEU A 910 8.93 -8.38 16.31
CA LEU A 910 10.33 -8.36 15.86
C LEU A 910 11.31 -8.22 17.02
N ALA A 911 10.98 -7.42 18.02
CA ALA A 911 11.86 -7.23 19.16
C ALA A 911 12.01 -8.46 20.03
N LEU A 912 10.93 -9.21 20.28
CA LEU A 912 11.00 -10.49 20.99
C LEU A 912 11.80 -11.51 20.18
N TRP A 913 11.61 -11.53 18.85
CA TRP A 913 12.40 -12.36 17.94
C TRP A 913 13.90 -12.09 18.01
N PHE A 914 14.32 -10.82 18.03
CA PHE A 914 15.71 -10.43 18.16
C PHE A 914 16.28 -10.65 19.58
N ALA A 915 15.46 -10.52 20.62
CA ALA A 915 15.87 -10.84 21.99
C ALA A 915 16.23 -12.32 22.12
N GLU A 916 15.43 -13.21 21.54
CA GLU A 916 15.71 -14.66 21.50
C GLU A 916 16.97 -14.98 20.68
N GLU A 917 17.27 -14.25 19.60
CA GLU A 917 18.54 -14.43 18.88
C GLU A 917 19.75 -14.10 19.76
N LYS A 918 19.64 -13.07 20.60
CA LYS A 918 20.72 -12.69 21.52
C LYS A 918 21.00 -13.80 22.53
N VAL A 919 19.95 -14.38 23.11
CA VAL A 919 20.08 -15.51 24.06
C VAL A 919 20.63 -16.76 23.36
N SER A 920 20.11 -17.11 22.18
CA SER A 920 20.61 -18.24 21.38
C SER A 920 22.07 -18.06 20.98
N LYS A 921 22.52 -16.83 20.73
CA LYS A 921 23.93 -16.53 20.48
C LYS A 921 24.80 -16.71 21.72
N GLN A 922 24.37 -16.23 22.89
CA GLN A 922 25.09 -16.40 24.15
C GLN A 922 25.26 -17.88 24.54
N GLU A 923 24.22 -18.69 24.38
CA GLU A 923 24.31 -20.14 24.66
C GLU A 923 25.27 -20.86 23.71
N ARG A 924 25.29 -20.49 22.42
CA ARG A 924 26.25 -21.03 21.44
C ARG A 924 27.70 -20.68 21.81
N GLU A 925 27.93 -19.44 22.24
CA GLU A 925 29.24 -18.98 22.69
C GLU A 925 29.69 -19.71 23.97
N ALA A 926 28.77 -19.97 24.92
CA ALA A 926 29.06 -20.70 26.16
C ALA A 926 29.43 -22.18 25.92
N ILE A 927 28.78 -22.87 24.98
CA ILE A 927 29.13 -24.24 24.59
C ILE A 927 30.55 -24.27 24.00
N PHE A 928 30.91 -23.24 23.24
CA PHE A 928 32.22 -23.16 22.60
C PHE A 928 33.34 -22.84 23.61
N SER A 929 33.09 -22.00 24.61
CA SER A 929 34.06 -21.73 25.68
C SER A 929 34.37 -22.93 26.59
N GLY A 930 33.55 -23.99 26.54
CA GLY A 930 33.79 -25.25 27.26
C GLY A 930 34.64 -26.28 26.51
N LEU A 931 35.05 -25.99 25.27
CA LEU A 931 36.00 -26.81 24.50
C LEU A 931 37.43 -26.35 24.85
N ASP A 932 38.26 -27.27 25.37
CA ASP A 932 39.63 -26.96 25.83
C ASP A 932 40.50 -26.36 24.69
N PRO A 933 41.27 -25.27 24.91
CA PRO A 933 41.90 -24.51 23.82
C PRO A 933 43.19 -25.13 23.23
N SER A 934 43.59 -26.34 23.63
CA SER A 934 44.99 -26.76 23.51
C SER A 934 45.44 -27.34 22.15
N ALA A 935 44.63 -27.29 21.10
CA ALA A 935 45.08 -27.72 19.76
C ALA A 935 44.28 -27.04 18.63
N GLY A 936 44.57 -25.77 18.36
CA GLY A 936 44.04 -25.09 17.17
C GLY A 936 44.83 -23.82 16.88
N ASP A 937 45.55 -23.82 15.76
CA ASP A 937 46.33 -22.71 15.22
C ASP A 937 45.55 -21.37 15.27
N ASP A 938 46.23 -20.29 15.65
CA ASP A 938 45.71 -18.96 16.00
C ASP A 938 45.17 -18.17 14.77
N GLY A 939 44.76 -18.90 13.73
CA GLY A 939 44.54 -18.43 12.35
C GLY A 939 43.09 -18.34 11.88
N ASP A 940 42.17 -19.16 12.39
CA ASP A 940 40.81 -19.22 11.83
C ASP A 940 39.82 -18.27 12.54
N MET A 941 39.43 -17.20 11.82
CA MET A 941 38.40 -16.27 12.27
C MET A 941 37.03 -16.96 12.37
N GLN A 942 36.42 -16.96 13.57
CA GLN A 942 35.03 -17.36 13.77
C GLN A 942 34.08 -16.60 12.82
N PRO A 943 33.26 -17.29 11.99
CA PRO A 943 32.33 -16.65 11.06
C PRO A 943 31.20 -15.89 11.80
N GLU A 944 30.71 -14.77 11.23
CA GLU A 944 29.71 -13.88 11.88
C GLU A 944 28.38 -14.60 12.24
N THR A 945 28.00 -15.61 11.47
CA THR A 945 26.87 -16.52 11.73
C THR A 945 27.33 -17.95 11.47
N PRO A 946 27.94 -18.62 12.46
CA PRO A 946 28.47 -19.96 12.23
C PRO A 946 27.31 -20.92 11.96
N THR A 947 27.41 -21.66 10.85
CA THR A 947 26.41 -22.64 10.47
C THR A 947 26.49 -23.85 11.40
N MET A 948 25.40 -24.61 11.54
CA MET A 948 25.43 -25.86 12.32
C MET A 948 26.51 -26.83 11.82
N SER A 949 26.78 -26.83 10.51
CA SER A 949 27.88 -27.59 9.93
C SER A 949 29.26 -27.10 10.38
N TRP A 950 29.45 -25.78 10.49
CA TRP A 950 30.70 -25.20 10.97
C TRP A 950 30.97 -25.58 12.42
N TYR A 951 29.95 -25.44 13.28
CA TYR A 951 30.07 -25.84 14.68
C TYR A 951 30.32 -27.35 14.83
N ARG A 952 29.64 -28.18 14.04
CA ARG A 952 29.85 -29.64 14.04
C ARG A 952 31.27 -29.98 13.61
N ASN A 953 31.81 -29.33 12.58
CA ASN A 953 33.17 -29.57 12.09
C ASN A 953 34.24 -29.20 13.12
N GLN A 954 34.07 -28.09 13.84
CA GLN A 954 34.98 -27.66 14.92
C GLN A 954 34.97 -28.62 16.12
N ILE A 955 33.78 -29.09 16.53
CA ILE A 955 33.65 -30.10 17.58
C ILE A 955 34.32 -31.42 17.17
N VAL A 956 34.18 -31.83 15.91
CA VAL A 956 34.82 -33.04 15.37
C VAL A 956 36.34 -32.86 15.30
N GLN A 957 36.85 -31.73 14.81
CA GLN A 957 38.30 -31.46 14.71
C GLN A 957 39.00 -31.42 16.08
N ASN A 958 38.40 -30.79 17.10
CA ASN A 958 39.03 -30.64 18.41
C ASN A 958 38.99 -31.92 19.27
N HIS A 959 38.06 -32.85 19.02
CA HIS A 959 37.98 -34.10 19.78
C HIS A 959 38.69 -35.29 19.14
N PHE A 960 38.81 -35.35 17.81
CA PHE A 960 39.65 -36.37 17.15
C PHE A 960 41.14 -36.20 17.45
N THR A 961 41.57 -35.01 17.87
CA THR A 961 42.97 -34.70 18.19
C THR A 961 43.32 -34.95 19.67
N ALA A 962 42.35 -35.21 20.55
CA ALA A 962 42.54 -35.21 22.00
C ALA A 962 42.17 -36.50 22.76
N VAL A 963 41.60 -37.53 22.12
CA VAL A 963 41.13 -38.74 22.83
C VAL A 963 41.53 -40.03 22.09
N GLU A 964 42.21 -40.94 22.79
CA GLU A 964 42.50 -42.31 22.32
C GLU A 964 41.23 -43.18 22.47
N GLY A 965 40.46 -43.35 21.39
CA GLY A 965 39.34 -44.30 21.30
C GLY A 965 38.11 -43.77 20.55
N GLU A 966 37.72 -44.43 19.45
CA GLU A 966 36.60 -44.02 18.56
C GLU A 966 35.25 -43.93 19.28
N ASP A 967 34.92 -44.90 20.15
CA ASP A 967 33.61 -44.95 20.82
C ASP A 967 33.39 -43.81 21.84
N ALA A 968 34.47 -43.32 22.48
CA ALA A 968 34.39 -42.22 23.45
C ALA A 968 34.29 -40.86 22.76
N ALA A 969 34.95 -40.69 21.62
CA ALA A 969 34.87 -39.50 20.77
C ALA A 969 33.47 -39.36 20.13
N ASP A 970 32.88 -40.44 19.66
CA ASP A 970 31.53 -40.45 19.08
C ASP A 970 30.44 -40.11 20.11
N ARG A 971 30.58 -40.57 21.35
CA ARG A 971 29.65 -40.21 22.44
C ARG A 971 29.67 -38.71 22.76
N LYS A 972 30.87 -38.13 22.96
CA LYS A 972 31.02 -36.69 23.26
C LYS A 972 30.63 -35.79 22.09
N THR A 973 30.98 -36.15 20.85
CA THR A 973 30.57 -35.38 19.67
C THR A 973 29.05 -35.38 19.48
N ASN A 974 28.37 -36.48 19.82
CA ASN A 974 26.90 -36.53 19.81
C ASN A 974 26.29 -35.68 20.95
N GLU A 975 26.87 -35.70 22.15
CA GLU A 975 26.45 -34.84 23.28
C GLU A 975 26.57 -33.34 22.94
N TYR A 976 27.72 -32.90 22.42
CA TYR A 976 27.90 -31.51 21.96
C TYR A 976 27.00 -31.16 20.77
N GLY A 977 26.75 -32.12 19.87
CA GLY A 977 25.80 -31.97 18.77
C GLY A 977 24.36 -31.75 19.24
N VAL A 978 23.95 -32.46 20.30
CA VAL A 978 22.65 -32.25 20.96
C VAL A 978 22.61 -30.89 21.66
N ALA A 979 23.62 -30.55 22.46
CA ALA A 979 23.69 -29.25 23.15
C ALA A 979 23.64 -28.06 22.16
N LEU A 980 24.32 -28.19 21.02
CA LEU A 980 24.30 -27.19 19.95
C LEU A 980 22.92 -27.09 19.30
N ARG A 981 22.23 -28.21 19.05
CA ARG A 981 20.86 -28.22 18.53
C ARG A 981 19.89 -27.56 19.51
N GLU A 982 20.12 -27.74 20.82
CA GLU A 982 19.33 -27.10 21.88
C GLU A 982 19.63 -25.61 22.04
N SER A 983 20.82 -25.14 21.66
CA SER A 983 21.19 -23.71 21.69
C SER A 983 20.47 -22.88 20.60
N MET A 984 19.99 -23.51 19.54
CA MET A 984 19.32 -22.85 18.41
C MET A 984 17.86 -22.49 18.76
N ARG A 985 17.32 -21.48 18.08
CA ARG A 985 15.90 -21.10 18.24
C ARG A 985 14.98 -22.26 17.83
N PRO A 986 14.03 -22.68 18.68
CA PRO A 986 13.14 -23.81 18.41
C PRO A 986 11.99 -23.43 17.44
N ILE A 987 12.34 -23.04 16.21
CA ILE A 987 11.40 -22.49 15.22
C ILE A 987 10.40 -23.56 14.75
N ALA A 988 10.87 -24.77 14.43
CA ALA A 988 10.00 -25.84 13.92
C ALA A 988 8.91 -26.23 14.92
N THR A 989 9.26 -26.41 16.20
CA THR A 989 8.28 -26.72 17.26
C THR A 989 7.33 -25.56 17.51
N THR A 990 7.81 -24.32 17.39
CA THR A 990 6.97 -23.12 17.53
C THR A 990 5.96 -23.02 16.40
N LEU A 991 6.37 -23.24 15.14
CA LEU A 991 5.47 -23.24 13.98
C LEU A 991 4.44 -24.37 14.04
N ALA A 992 4.82 -25.54 14.53
CA ALA A 992 3.88 -26.64 14.77
C ALA A 992 2.80 -26.24 15.80
N CYS A 993 3.19 -25.55 16.89
CA CYS A 993 2.25 -25.02 17.87
C CYS A 993 1.32 -23.95 17.26
N VAL A 994 1.86 -23.04 16.43
CA VAL A 994 1.05 -22.06 15.68
C VAL A 994 0.00 -22.77 14.81
N GLY A 995 0.42 -23.77 14.02
CA GLY A 995 -0.49 -24.58 13.20
C GLY A 995 -1.59 -25.27 14.01
N LEU A 996 -1.25 -25.85 15.16
CA LEU A 996 -2.21 -26.46 16.09
C LEU A 996 -3.24 -25.47 16.62
N THR A 997 -2.84 -24.23 16.95
CA THR A 997 -3.79 -23.21 17.41
C THR A 997 -4.76 -22.77 16.30
N VAL A 998 -4.30 -22.72 15.04
CA VAL A 998 -5.17 -22.44 13.89
C VAL A 998 -6.16 -23.59 13.65
N LEU A 999 -5.69 -24.84 13.72
CA LEU A 999 -6.55 -26.01 13.64
C LEU A 999 -7.60 -26.05 14.77
N ALA A 1000 -7.24 -25.64 15.98
CA ALA A 1000 -8.20 -25.51 17.08
C ALA A 1000 -9.26 -24.44 16.77
N GLY A 1001 -8.86 -23.30 16.20
CA GLY A 1001 -9.78 -22.25 15.75
C GLY A 1001 -10.75 -22.73 14.65
N VAL A 1002 -10.24 -23.45 13.66
CA VAL A 1002 -11.06 -24.10 12.61
C VAL A 1002 -12.01 -25.14 13.22
N GLY A 1003 -11.52 -25.94 14.18
CA GLY A 1003 -12.35 -26.90 14.91
C GLY A 1003 -13.50 -26.24 15.66
N VAL A 1004 -13.27 -25.09 16.30
CA VAL A 1004 -14.31 -24.28 16.96
C VAL A 1004 -15.31 -23.74 15.94
N LEU A 1005 -14.86 -23.30 14.76
CA LEU A 1005 -15.74 -22.81 13.70
C LEU A 1005 -16.65 -23.93 13.16
N LEU A 1006 -16.07 -25.09 12.85
CA LEU A 1006 -16.80 -26.27 12.37
C LEU A 1006 -17.79 -26.81 13.41
N ARG A 1007 -17.46 -26.65 14.70
CA ARG A 1007 -18.32 -27.02 15.83
C ARG A 1007 -18.84 -25.76 16.53
N ASN A 1008 -19.51 -24.88 15.78
CA ASN A 1008 -20.05 -23.61 16.29
C ASN A 1008 -20.99 -23.75 17.51
N ASP A 1009 -21.60 -24.92 17.72
CA ASP A 1009 -22.30 -25.29 18.96
C ASP A 1009 -21.43 -25.06 20.22
N LEU A 1010 -20.10 -25.23 20.11
CA LEU A 1010 -19.15 -24.97 21.19
C LEU A 1010 -19.15 -23.50 21.64
N LEU A 1011 -19.52 -22.55 20.78
CA LEU A 1011 -19.64 -21.15 21.17
C LEU A 1011 -21.08 -20.80 21.58
N PHE A 1012 -22.10 -21.43 20.96
CA PHE A 1012 -23.45 -20.86 20.96
C PHE A 1012 -24.59 -21.77 21.46
N ALA A 1013 -24.34 -23.05 21.77
CA ALA A 1013 -25.41 -24.05 21.97
C ALA A 1013 -26.27 -23.98 23.25
N GLU A 1014 -25.90 -23.24 24.30
CA GLU A 1014 -26.77 -23.13 25.51
C GLU A 1014 -27.79 -21.99 25.41
N MET A 1015 -27.77 -21.20 24.32
CA MET A 1015 -28.78 -20.15 24.08
C MET A 1015 -30.10 -20.69 23.52
N SER A 1016 -30.15 -21.95 23.05
CA SER A 1016 -31.32 -22.52 22.38
C SER A 1016 -32.30 -23.25 23.31
N GLY A 1017 -32.27 -23.00 24.61
CA GLY A 1017 -33.24 -23.52 25.58
C GLY A 1017 -33.10 -25.02 25.87
N GLY A 1018 -32.57 -25.35 27.05
CA GLY A 1018 -32.66 -26.68 27.63
C GLY A 1018 -31.36 -27.16 28.30
N LEU A 1019 -31.39 -27.31 29.63
CA LEU A 1019 -30.39 -28.00 30.44
C LEU A 1019 -30.39 -29.50 30.12
N THR A 1020 -29.94 -29.86 28.93
CA THR A 1020 -29.81 -31.24 28.47
C THR A 1020 -28.44 -31.80 28.83
N LYS A 1021 -28.31 -33.13 28.91
CA LYS A 1021 -27.02 -33.86 29.08
C LYS A 1021 -25.95 -33.38 28.07
N ARG A 1022 -26.40 -32.92 26.89
CA ARG A 1022 -25.59 -32.33 25.82
C ARG A 1022 -24.97 -30.97 26.21
N GLY A 1023 -25.70 -30.12 26.94
CA GLY A 1023 -25.18 -28.85 27.47
C GLY A 1023 -24.02 -29.04 28.43
N LYS A 1024 -24.13 -30.01 29.37
CA LYS A 1024 -23.02 -30.38 30.27
C LYS A 1024 -21.78 -30.88 29.51
N GLN A 1025 -21.96 -31.67 28.45
CA GLN A 1025 -20.87 -32.14 27.59
C GLN A 1025 -20.20 -31.00 26.79
N LEU A 1026 -21.00 -30.05 26.30
CA LEU A 1026 -20.51 -28.86 25.59
C LEU A 1026 -19.78 -27.88 26.54
N GLY A 1027 -20.30 -27.68 27.75
CA GLY A 1027 -19.63 -26.93 28.81
C GLY A 1027 -18.28 -27.55 29.17
N ALA A 1028 -18.23 -28.88 29.32
CA ALA A 1028 -16.96 -29.60 29.51
C ALA A 1028 -16.02 -29.40 28.32
N ALA A 1029 -16.50 -29.45 27.08
CA ALA A 1029 -15.69 -29.22 25.88
C ALA A 1029 -15.12 -27.78 25.79
N ARG A 1030 -15.89 -26.74 26.18
CA ARG A 1030 -15.39 -25.36 26.27
C ARG A 1030 -14.26 -25.25 27.29
N VAL A 1031 -14.43 -25.88 28.46
CA VAL A 1031 -13.40 -25.94 29.50
C VAL A 1031 -12.17 -26.67 28.97
N VAL A 1032 -12.32 -27.79 28.27
CA VAL A 1032 -11.20 -28.51 27.64
C VAL A 1032 -10.43 -27.61 26.66
N ILE A 1033 -11.12 -26.84 25.81
CA ILE A 1033 -10.48 -25.93 24.86
C ILE A 1033 -9.73 -24.80 25.58
N MET A 1034 -10.28 -24.25 26.66
CA MET A 1034 -9.58 -23.24 27.47
C MET A 1034 -8.37 -23.78 28.23
N LEU A 1035 -8.42 -25.05 28.63
CA LEU A 1035 -7.33 -25.75 29.31
C LEU A 1035 -6.31 -26.34 28.32
N LEU A 1036 -6.61 -26.40 27.02
CA LEU A 1036 -5.74 -26.97 26.01
C LEU A 1036 -4.35 -26.31 25.95
N PRO A 1037 -4.21 -24.97 26.08
CA PRO A 1037 -2.89 -24.34 26.26
C PRO A 1037 -2.13 -24.78 27.51
N ILE A 1038 -2.82 -25.09 28.61
CA ILE A 1038 -2.19 -25.58 29.85
C ILE A 1038 -1.73 -27.03 29.65
N ALA A 1039 -2.60 -27.90 29.12
CA ALA A 1039 -2.26 -29.29 28.82
C ALA A 1039 -1.11 -29.37 27.80
N GLY A 1040 -1.15 -28.53 26.76
CA GLY A 1040 -0.08 -28.39 25.79
C GLY A 1040 1.23 -27.94 26.42
N ALA A 1041 1.20 -26.95 27.33
CA ALA A 1041 2.38 -26.51 28.08
C ALA A 1041 2.95 -27.63 28.96
N VAL A 1042 2.12 -28.39 29.68
CA VAL A 1042 2.55 -29.53 30.51
C VAL A 1042 3.17 -30.63 29.65
N LEU A 1043 2.55 -30.97 28.51
CA LEU A 1043 3.06 -31.99 27.60
C LEU A 1043 4.40 -31.58 26.98
N LEU A 1044 4.53 -30.34 26.51
CA LEU A 1044 5.78 -29.79 26.02
C LEU A 1044 6.85 -29.74 27.11
N ARG A 1045 6.49 -29.39 28.35
CA ARG A 1045 7.40 -29.36 29.51
C ARG A 1045 7.83 -30.77 29.96
N SER A 1046 7.01 -31.79 29.74
CA SER A 1046 7.38 -33.19 29.99
C SER A 1046 8.34 -33.76 28.94
N ARG A 1047 8.33 -33.18 27.73
CA ARG A 1047 9.13 -33.64 26.57
C ARG A 1047 10.36 -32.77 26.30
N CYS A 1048 10.47 -31.59 26.93
CA CYS A 1048 11.53 -30.62 26.71
C CYS A 1048 11.98 -29.99 28.03
N GLY A 1049 13.28 -29.71 28.17
CA GLY A 1049 13.82 -29.02 29.33
C GLY A 1049 13.22 -27.61 29.55
N ILE A 1050 13.25 -27.14 30.80
CA ILE A 1050 12.64 -25.86 31.23
C ILE A 1050 13.11 -24.67 30.38
N LYS A 1051 14.42 -24.60 30.07
CA LYS A 1051 14.99 -23.54 29.22
C LYS A 1051 14.43 -23.54 27.80
N ARG A 1052 14.22 -24.74 27.23
CA ARG A 1052 13.69 -24.89 25.87
C ARG A 1052 12.20 -24.55 25.81
N ALA A 1053 11.43 -24.97 26.82
CA ALA A 1053 10.02 -24.60 26.96
C ALA A 1053 9.85 -23.08 27.05
N HIS A 1054 10.64 -22.39 27.89
CA HIS A 1054 10.60 -20.94 28.02
C HIS A 1054 10.85 -20.21 26.69
N ARG A 1055 11.84 -20.67 25.90
CA ARG A 1055 12.15 -20.11 24.58
C ARG A 1055 11.05 -20.35 23.54
N ILE A 1056 10.43 -21.53 23.53
CA ILE A 1056 9.25 -21.79 22.70
C ILE A 1056 8.14 -20.81 23.07
N GLY A 1057 7.91 -20.58 24.36
CA GLY A 1057 6.89 -19.63 24.84
C GLY A 1057 7.15 -18.19 24.39
N SER A 1058 8.41 -17.75 24.43
CA SER A 1058 8.80 -16.43 23.91
C SER A 1058 8.61 -16.27 22.40
N LEU A 1059 8.98 -17.29 21.63
CA LEU A 1059 8.82 -17.26 20.17
C LEU A 1059 7.33 -17.31 19.79
N LEU A 1060 6.50 -18.08 20.49
CA LEU A 1060 5.05 -18.10 20.29
C LEU A 1060 4.43 -16.71 20.44
N ILE A 1061 4.79 -15.98 21.50
CA ILE A 1061 4.30 -14.61 21.70
C ILE A 1061 4.83 -13.68 20.59
N ALA A 1062 6.07 -13.86 20.14
CA ALA A 1062 6.62 -13.08 19.02
C ALA A 1062 5.85 -13.31 17.71
N PHE A 1063 5.56 -14.56 17.37
CA PHE A 1063 4.74 -14.90 16.20
C PHE A 1063 3.31 -14.38 16.32
N ALA A 1064 2.70 -14.46 17.52
CA ALA A 1064 1.36 -13.95 17.76
C ALA A 1064 1.28 -12.42 17.56
N TYR A 1065 2.30 -11.65 17.96
CA TYR A 1065 2.42 -10.22 17.66
C TYR A 1065 2.52 -9.93 16.15
N LEU A 1066 3.32 -10.70 15.42
CA LEU A 1066 3.47 -10.55 13.97
C LEU A 1066 2.18 -10.90 13.23
N GLN A 1067 1.52 -12.00 13.62
CA GLN A 1067 0.24 -12.43 13.09
C GLN A 1067 -0.86 -11.38 13.37
N ALA A 1068 -0.89 -10.80 14.57
CA ALA A 1068 -1.80 -9.72 14.92
C ALA A 1068 -1.55 -8.44 14.09
N GLY A 1069 -0.30 -8.03 13.91
CA GLY A 1069 0.05 -6.88 13.08
C GLY A 1069 -0.41 -7.05 11.63
N MET A 1070 -0.19 -8.23 11.05
CA MET A 1070 -0.64 -8.59 9.71
C MET A 1070 -2.18 -8.61 9.60
N LEU A 1071 -2.87 -9.24 10.56
CA LEU A 1071 -4.33 -9.31 10.60
C LEU A 1071 -4.96 -7.92 10.59
N VAL A 1072 -4.46 -7.02 11.44
CA VAL A 1072 -4.96 -5.64 11.53
C VAL A 1072 -4.71 -4.87 10.23
N ALA A 1073 -3.54 -5.04 9.61
CA ALA A 1073 -3.22 -4.37 8.34
C ALA A 1073 -4.19 -4.79 7.22
N VAL A 1074 -4.41 -6.10 7.04
CA VAL A 1074 -5.33 -6.63 6.01
C VAL A 1074 -6.76 -6.21 6.30
N LEU A 1075 -7.20 -6.36 7.54
CA LEU A 1075 -8.59 -6.08 7.92
C LEU A 1075 -8.90 -4.58 7.89
N SER A 1076 -7.92 -3.70 8.08
CA SER A 1076 -8.16 -2.25 8.07
C SER A 1076 -8.69 -1.71 6.74
N VAL A 1077 -8.42 -2.40 5.63
CA VAL A 1077 -8.91 -2.06 4.29
C VAL A 1077 -10.32 -2.61 4.03
N LEU A 1078 -10.66 -3.74 4.65
CA LEU A 1078 -11.93 -4.43 4.44
C LEU A 1078 -13.00 -3.97 5.45
N ASN A 1079 -12.64 -3.90 6.73
CA ASN A 1079 -13.48 -3.54 7.85
C ASN A 1079 -12.64 -2.80 8.90
N PHE A 1080 -12.54 -1.49 8.73
CA PHE A 1080 -11.79 -0.59 9.61
C PHE A 1080 -12.16 -0.77 11.10
N ALA A 1081 -13.47 -0.82 11.38
CA ALA A 1081 -14.00 -0.91 12.73
C ALA A 1081 -13.56 -2.20 13.44
N LEU A 1082 -13.72 -3.34 12.76
CA LEU A 1082 -13.27 -4.63 13.28
C LEU A 1082 -11.75 -4.68 13.44
N ALA A 1083 -10.98 -4.10 12.52
CA ALA A 1083 -9.53 -4.04 12.62
C ALA A 1083 -9.05 -3.26 13.85
N ALA A 1084 -9.59 -2.06 14.09
CA ALA A 1084 -9.22 -1.24 15.24
C ALA A 1084 -9.60 -1.92 16.57
N PHE A 1085 -10.79 -2.54 16.63
CA PHE A 1085 -11.24 -3.28 17.81
C PHE A 1085 -10.35 -4.50 18.11
N LEU A 1086 -10.09 -5.35 17.12
CA LEU A 1086 -9.23 -6.52 17.29
C LEU A 1086 -7.79 -6.14 17.61
N ALA A 1087 -7.29 -5.03 17.07
CA ALA A 1087 -5.94 -4.52 17.37
C ALA A 1087 -5.78 -4.19 18.86
N LEU A 1088 -6.76 -3.50 19.46
CA LEU A 1088 -6.73 -3.15 20.88
C LEU A 1088 -6.82 -4.39 21.78
N LEU A 1089 -7.69 -5.34 21.44
CA LEU A 1089 -7.84 -6.59 22.18
C LEU A 1089 -6.58 -7.46 22.10
N THR A 1090 -6.05 -7.69 20.89
CA THR A 1090 -4.84 -8.49 20.69
C THR A 1090 -3.62 -7.83 21.32
N TYR A 1091 -3.48 -6.51 21.20
CA TYR A 1091 -2.39 -5.78 21.88
C TYR A 1091 -2.45 -5.97 23.40
N SER A 1092 -3.64 -5.84 23.99
CA SER A 1092 -3.82 -6.01 25.44
C SER A 1092 -3.50 -7.44 25.89
N ALA A 1093 -4.04 -8.45 25.19
CA ALA A 1093 -3.78 -9.86 25.46
C ALA A 1093 -2.27 -10.19 25.36
N LEU A 1094 -1.63 -9.77 24.27
CA LEU A 1094 -0.22 -10.03 24.03
C LEU A 1094 0.69 -9.26 24.99
N ARG A 1095 0.29 -8.06 25.42
CA ARG A 1095 1.03 -7.28 26.41
C ARG A 1095 1.04 -7.98 27.77
N ILE A 1096 -0.12 -8.49 28.21
CA ILE A 1096 -0.26 -9.28 29.44
C ILE A 1096 0.58 -10.56 29.36
N ALA A 1097 0.50 -11.29 28.24
CA ALA A 1097 1.28 -12.52 28.02
C ALA A 1097 2.80 -12.25 28.01
N SER A 1098 3.23 -11.15 27.38
CA SER A 1098 4.66 -10.83 27.21
C SER A 1098 5.35 -10.37 28.49
N GLY A 1099 4.62 -9.74 29.43
CA GLY A 1099 5.18 -9.16 30.65
C GLY A 1099 5.99 -7.87 30.43
N ARG A 1100 6.53 -7.28 31.51
CA ARG A 1100 7.52 -6.18 31.39
C ARG A 1100 8.85 -6.75 30.90
N PRO A 1101 9.59 -6.06 30.00
CA PRO A 1101 10.94 -6.47 29.64
C PRO A 1101 11.85 -6.34 30.86
N SER A 1102 12.28 -7.46 31.45
CA SER A 1102 13.27 -7.47 32.51
C SER A 1102 14.66 -7.16 31.93
N SER A 1103 15.38 -6.25 32.57
CA SER A 1103 16.69 -5.76 32.13
C SER A 1103 17.88 -6.63 32.55
N SER A 1104 17.67 -7.71 33.32
CA SER A 1104 18.75 -8.58 33.81
C SER A 1104 18.69 -9.97 33.16
N PRO A 1105 19.79 -10.43 32.54
CA PRO A 1105 19.94 -11.83 32.19
C PRO A 1105 20.18 -12.62 33.47
N LEU A 1106 19.40 -13.69 33.68
CA LEU A 1106 19.76 -14.88 34.46
C LEU A 1106 20.65 -14.61 35.69
N THR A 1107 20.06 -14.10 36.77
CA THR A 1107 20.58 -14.37 38.12
C THR A 1107 19.62 -15.34 38.77
N GLU A 1108 20.21 -16.38 39.35
CA GLU A 1108 19.54 -17.54 39.93
C GLU A 1108 18.53 -17.16 41.01
N ALA A 1109 17.47 -17.97 41.10
CA ALA A 1109 16.53 -18.12 42.22
C ALA A 1109 15.60 -16.95 42.60
N VAL A 1110 14.30 -17.04 42.24
CA VAL A 1110 13.17 -16.97 43.21
C VAL A 1110 11.92 -17.70 42.64
N PRO A 1111 11.22 -18.58 43.39
CA PRO A 1111 9.93 -19.18 42.99
C PRO A 1111 8.77 -18.17 42.78
N ALA A 1112 8.95 -16.90 43.12
CA ALA A 1112 7.94 -15.84 43.02
C ALA A 1112 7.58 -15.45 41.56
N HIS A 1113 8.48 -15.67 40.59
CA HIS A 1113 8.21 -15.35 39.18
C HIS A 1113 7.34 -16.39 38.45
N SER A 1114 7.30 -17.64 38.93
CA SER A 1114 6.52 -18.74 38.35
C SER A 1114 5.01 -18.48 38.48
N TRP A 1115 4.55 -18.11 39.68
CA TRP A 1115 3.16 -17.75 39.94
C TRP A 1115 2.69 -16.54 39.12
N VAL A 1116 3.54 -15.54 38.91
CA VAL A 1116 3.20 -14.35 38.13
C VAL A 1116 2.96 -14.69 36.66
N ASN A 1117 3.77 -15.55 36.04
CA ASN A 1117 3.56 -15.97 34.65
C ASN A 1117 2.32 -16.87 34.51
N PHE A 1118 2.03 -17.68 35.52
CA PHE A 1118 0.82 -18.50 35.56
C PHE A 1118 -0.43 -17.62 35.63
N ILE A 1119 -0.43 -16.60 36.52
CA ILE A 1119 -1.50 -15.60 36.63
C ILE A 1119 -1.67 -14.83 35.31
N ARG A 1120 -0.57 -14.48 34.62
CA ARG A 1120 -0.62 -13.83 33.30
C ARG A 1120 -1.28 -14.73 32.25
N GLY A 1121 -0.91 -16.01 32.19
CA GLY A 1121 -1.56 -16.98 31.29
C GLY A 1121 -3.05 -17.12 31.57
N LEU A 1122 -3.44 -17.10 32.84
CA LEU A 1122 -4.85 -17.11 33.26
C LEU A 1122 -5.58 -15.80 32.87
N ALA A 1123 -4.93 -14.65 33.04
CA ALA A 1123 -5.48 -13.34 32.66
C ALA A 1123 -5.72 -13.19 31.15
N VAL A 1124 -4.89 -13.82 30.31
CA VAL A 1124 -5.08 -13.84 28.84
C VAL A 1124 -6.38 -14.57 28.45
N MET A 1125 -6.87 -15.52 29.26
CA MET A 1125 -8.13 -16.23 28.96
C MET A 1125 -9.32 -15.28 28.83
N VAL A 1126 -9.32 -14.15 29.54
CA VAL A 1126 -10.37 -13.12 29.46
C VAL A 1126 -10.49 -12.54 28.04
N PHE A 1127 -9.47 -12.67 27.19
CA PHE A 1127 -9.55 -12.21 25.80
C PHE A 1127 -10.06 -13.29 24.83
N SER A 1128 -10.32 -14.51 25.31
CA SER A 1128 -10.82 -15.61 24.48
C SER A 1128 -12.34 -15.51 24.27
N PRO A 1129 -12.85 -15.61 23.03
CA PRO A 1129 -14.28 -15.67 22.77
C PRO A 1129 -14.93 -16.91 23.41
N VAL A 1130 -14.18 -18.02 23.55
CA VAL A 1130 -14.68 -19.24 24.20
C VAL A 1130 -14.90 -19.01 25.70
N PHE A 1131 -14.03 -18.22 26.34
CA PHE A 1131 -14.16 -17.86 27.76
C PHE A 1131 -15.43 -17.05 28.02
N TRP A 1132 -15.66 -16.01 27.23
CA TRP A 1132 -16.89 -15.24 27.32
C TRP A 1132 -18.13 -16.04 26.96
N ALA A 1133 -18.06 -16.97 26.00
CA ALA A 1133 -19.16 -17.89 25.74
C ALA A 1133 -19.51 -18.70 27.00
N ALA A 1134 -18.54 -19.30 27.70
CA ALA A 1134 -18.82 -20.04 28.93
C ALA A 1134 -19.34 -19.13 30.06
N LEU A 1135 -18.74 -17.95 30.25
CA LEU A 1135 -19.11 -17.04 31.33
C LEU A 1135 -20.48 -16.39 31.13
N LEU A 1136 -20.76 -15.90 29.91
CA LEU A 1136 -22.04 -15.26 29.57
C LEU A 1136 -23.20 -16.26 29.69
N LEU A 1137 -22.99 -17.52 29.32
CA LEU A 1137 -24.00 -18.56 29.39
C LEU A 1137 -24.25 -19.08 30.82
N GLN A 1138 -23.26 -18.99 31.71
CA GLN A 1138 -23.38 -19.45 33.10
C GLN A 1138 -23.78 -18.37 34.11
N PHE A 1139 -23.33 -17.12 33.94
CA PHE A 1139 -23.44 -16.08 34.97
C PHE A 1139 -24.23 -14.83 34.55
N LEU A 1140 -24.23 -14.45 33.27
CA LEU A 1140 -24.98 -13.29 32.77
C LEU A 1140 -26.26 -13.73 32.04
N ARG A 1141 -27.31 -14.07 32.79
CA ARG A 1141 -28.69 -14.16 32.27
C ARG A 1141 -29.29 -12.77 31.96
N ARG A 1142 -28.51 -11.85 31.37
CA ARG A 1142 -29.08 -10.61 30.85
C ARG A 1142 -29.61 -10.88 29.45
N GLU A 1143 -30.93 -10.79 29.30
CA GLU A 1143 -31.65 -11.01 28.03
C GLU A 1143 -31.04 -10.20 26.86
N THR A 1144 -30.53 -8.99 27.15
CA THR A 1144 -29.93 -8.11 26.15
C THR A 1144 -28.65 -8.65 25.50
N LEU A 1145 -27.76 -9.29 26.28
CA LEU A 1145 -26.51 -9.85 25.75
C LEU A 1145 -26.75 -11.15 24.96
N GLN A 1146 -27.72 -11.95 25.42
CA GLN A 1146 -28.12 -13.16 24.70
C GLN A 1146 -28.73 -12.81 23.34
N HIS A 1147 -29.53 -11.75 23.27
CA HIS A 1147 -30.09 -11.25 22.02
C HIS A 1147 -28.98 -10.84 21.02
N GLU A 1148 -27.98 -10.05 21.43
CA GLU A 1148 -26.89 -9.63 20.55
C GLU A 1148 -26.03 -10.79 20.03
N VAL A 1149 -25.70 -11.75 20.88
CA VAL A 1149 -24.92 -12.94 20.48
C VAL A 1149 -25.75 -13.84 19.56
N SER A 1150 -27.03 -14.05 19.86
CA SER A 1150 -27.93 -14.84 19.00
C SER A 1150 -28.07 -14.20 17.62
N ALA A 1151 -28.15 -12.87 17.56
CA ALA A 1151 -28.21 -12.14 16.31
C ALA A 1151 -26.90 -12.24 15.52
N LEU A 1152 -25.73 -12.16 16.17
CA LEU A 1152 -24.43 -12.36 15.51
C LEU A 1152 -24.35 -13.74 14.83
N VAL A 1153 -24.80 -14.79 15.51
CA VAL A 1153 -24.82 -16.16 14.97
C VAL A 1153 -25.82 -16.29 13.83
N LEU A 1154 -27.01 -15.72 14.00
CA LEU A 1154 -28.05 -15.71 12.97
C LEU A 1154 -27.52 -15.04 11.70
N HIS A 1155 -26.88 -13.89 11.82
CA HIS A 1155 -26.36 -13.13 10.67
C HIS A 1155 -25.18 -13.86 10.00
N TRP A 1156 -24.34 -14.56 10.76
CA TRP A 1156 -23.33 -15.42 10.16
C TRP A 1156 -23.94 -16.61 9.42
N LYS A 1157 -24.86 -17.37 10.06
CA LYS A 1157 -25.42 -18.60 9.48
C LYS A 1157 -26.38 -18.34 8.31
N LEU A 1158 -27.21 -17.30 8.39
CA LEU A 1158 -28.18 -16.97 7.35
C LEU A 1158 -27.62 -16.06 6.27
N TYR A 1159 -26.76 -15.12 6.66
CA TYR A 1159 -26.33 -14.04 5.78
C TYR A 1159 -24.81 -14.07 5.53
N ASN A 1160 -24.05 -15.08 5.95
CA ASN A 1160 -22.61 -15.18 5.68
C ASN A 1160 -21.77 -13.98 6.16
N ALA A 1161 -22.13 -13.33 7.27
CA ALA A 1161 -21.30 -12.28 7.88
C ALA A 1161 -19.91 -12.83 8.32
N ALA A 1162 -18.85 -12.07 8.07
CA ALA A 1162 -17.46 -12.53 8.21
C ALA A 1162 -16.89 -12.49 9.64
N THR A 1163 -17.56 -11.78 10.56
CA THR A 1163 -17.09 -11.55 11.93
C THR A 1163 -16.80 -12.84 12.70
N VAL A 1164 -17.71 -13.81 12.71
CA VAL A 1164 -17.52 -15.07 13.46
C VAL A 1164 -16.37 -15.91 12.88
N PRO A 1165 -16.28 -16.13 11.55
CA PRO A 1165 -15.10 -16.74 10.94
C PRO A 1165 -13.78 -16.06 11.31
N ILE A 1166 -13.71 -14.72 11.26
CA ILE A 1166 -12.49 -13.96 11.62
C ILE A 1166 -12.14 -14.17 13.09
N LEU A 1167 -13.13 -14.12 13.98
CA LEU A 1167 -12.92 -14.36 15.42
C LEU A 1167 -12.37 -15.77 15.70
N CYS A 1168 -12.89 -16.80 15.02
CA CYS A 1168 -12.50 -18.19 15.23
C CYS A 1168 -11.17 -18.56 14.57
N VAL A 1169 -10.90 -18.11 13.35
CA VAL A 1169 -9.76 -18.57 12.53
C VAL A 1169 -8.55 -17.63 12.62
N ALA A 1170 -8.75 -16.34 12.94
CA ALA A 1170 -7.67 -15.38 13.05
C ALA A 1170 -7.41 -14.92 14.49
N TYR A 1171 -8.44 -14.43 15.19
CA TYR A 1171 -8.27 -13.84 16.52
C TYR A 1171 -8.04 -14.89 17.62
N LEU A 1172 -8.88 -15.93 17.71
CA LEU A 1172 -8.76 -16.98 18.72
C LEU A 1172 -7.38 -17.68 18.70
N PRO A 1173 -6.79 -18.05 17.55
CA PRO A 1173 -5.45 -18.63 17.51
C PRO A 1173 -4.38 -17.71 18.11
N ILE A 1174 -4.44 -16.39 17.86
CA ILE A 1174 -3.50 -15.41 18.44
C ILE A 1174 -3.60 -15.42 19.98
N VAL A 1175 -4.83 -15.46 20.52
CA VAL A 1175 -5.07 -15.51 21.97
C VAL A 1175 -4.56 -16.84 22.56
N LEU A 1176 -4.82 -17.97 21.90
CA LEU A 1176 -4.33 -19.29 22.33
C LEU A 1176 -2.79 -19.37 22.30
N GLN A 1177 -2.15 -18.79 21.28
CA GLN A 1177 -0.68 -18.69 21.20
C GLN A 1177 -0.12 -17.84 22.35
N ALA A 1178 -0.76 -16.71 22.65
CA ALA A 1178 -0.37 -15.83 23.76
C ALA A 1178 -0.49 -16.55 25.12
N GLN A 1179 -1.59 -17.29 25.31
CA GLN A 1179 -1.85 -18.08 26.52
C GLN A 1179 -0.85 -19.23 26.68
N LEU A 1180 -0.65 -20.05 25.64
CA LEU A 1180 0.33 -21.15 25.64
C LEU A 1180 1.75 -20.60 25.88
N GLY A 1181 2.10 -19.48 25.25
CA GLY A 1181 3.40 -18.84 25.42
C GLY A 1181 3.64 -18.33 26.83
N ALA A 1182 2.61 -17.80 27.50
CA ALA A 1182 2.69 -17.40 28.90
C ALA A 1182 2.89 -18.60 29.84
N PHE A 1183 2.18 -19.71 29.63
CA PHE A 1183 2.33 -20.92 30.45
C PHE A 1183 3.67 -21.64 30.26
N LEU A 1184 4.21 -21.67 29.05
CA LEU A 1184 5.53 -22.24 28.78
C LEU A 1184 6.69 -21.46 29.44
N ARG A 1185 6.43 -20.22 29.88
CA ARG A 1185 7.38 -19.37 30.61
C ARG A 1185 7.29 -19.51 32.15
N VAL A 1186 6.32 -20.28 32.66
CA VAL A 1186 6.20 -20.74 34.07
C VAL A 1186 7.13 -21.91 34.27
#